data_AF-A0A1R2D4G0-F1
#
_entry.id   AF-A0A1R2D4G0-F1
#
_cell.length_a   1.000
_cell.length_b   1.000
_cell.length_c   1.000
_cell.angle_alpha   90.00
_cell.angle_beta   90.00
_cell.angle_gamma   90.00
#
_symmetry.space_group_name_H-M   'P 1'
#
loop_
_entity.id
_entity.type
_entity.pdbx_description
1 polymer ?
#
loop_
_entity_poly.entity_id
_entity_poly.type
_entity_poly.pdbx_seq_one_letter_code
_entity_poly.pdbx_strand_id
1 'polypeptide(L)'
;MENISDCSSLINFITGPCHINNNYLYCYLIGKKFIINYDEIEYDIKIVEEEPIGNTIEINCEKYCILPSINSFYENNNQLDILLSCLQEIQKAQTMRLILVFEENFVKASKSSQFYNYCNEIIQTLGLTPNFTCGIHLVVTNSSQNFIDRLPAILNRFFQGEHNFLIEGIKNKSIQISSFDMPIHQDNIYSFSEDNRQSIIKKISNTDILSIKNHEFNLLSKSFELIENLKHGNKTSDVKFVSDILKDINFNSEVKIFKSDKFLIIDKDIELRGEKLLIDCPKVIVNTKKHERRLITIRGYDPIISLEKVELVINGENLILTVSNENEDQHFQNPLDKDFDENNNIIRLESICINSWCTENISYNNKFIDLIVKIKRNCRSIMVDDKWKIKKVDCNIHMKLHINECMRTKNAIVNNFKSLRRYKNVEEYLDATNKHERDKTILENYIVNLPSIFQIFMTQSLFRKISFENREIEDLRNIRKIFIMKYLKLMDDFDSSESIQKTEWNSNAYAISRSFIKKKFNFEGNIMHEASNLINELDNYLMQSSDEEEVYSFLKFYNALSITNDKYELFKYGITGDLSIYPNFKATIQAVKNNEIIISNEGISQGSAICTASLIILATGNIFKSIFIPKLFNYTLFLSGPAFFSIIVPTLIIGFNMTCTFLKSGYYKNVIKIEGKDIRFDLV
;
A
#
# COMPACT_ATOMS: atom_id res chain seq x y z
N MET A 1 25.57 -32.59 29.10
CA MET A 1 24.63 -31.49 28.84
C MET A 1 24.28 -31.57 27.37
N GLU A 2 23.25 -32.36 27.06
CA GLU A 2 22.77 -32.55 25.69
C GLU A 2 21.86 -31.39 25.30
N ASN A 3 22.07 -30.89 24.09
CA ASN A 3 21.34 -29.78 23.50
C ASN A 3 19.84 -30.12 23.41
N ILE A 4 19.02 -29.45 24.22
CA ILE A 4 17.58 -29.35 24.02
C ILE A 4 17.39 -28.41 22.83
N SER A 5 17.20 -28.99 21.65
CA SER A 5 16.77 -28.25 20.46
C SER A 5 15.38 -27.68 20.69
N ASP A 6 15.17 -26.41 20.33
CA ASP A 6 13.88 -25.72 20.30
C ASP A 6 12.78 -26.58 19.64
N CYS A 7 11.97 -27.27 20.45
CA CYS A 7 10.84 -28.10 20.00
C CYS A 7 9.53 -27.32 19.80
N SER A 8 9.54 -25.99 19.90
CA SER A 8 8.32 -25.20 20.02
C SER A 8 7.52 -25.01 18.71
N SER A 9 8.00 -25.49 17.55
CA SER A 9 7.54 -25.09 16.21
C SER A 9 6.86 -26.15 15.33
N LEU A 10 6.85 -27.43 15.74
CA LEU A 10 6.26 -28.54 14.98
C LEU A 10 4.83 -28.85 15.43
N ILE A 11 3.89 -28.87 14.48
CA ILE A 11 2.49 -29.28 14.73
C ILE A 11 2.09 -30.46 13.83
N ASN A 12 1.58 -31.52 14.44
CA ASN A 12 0.98 -32.68 13.77
C ASN A 12 -0.53 -32.42 13.58
N PHE A 13 -0.94 -32.11 12.35
CA PHE A 13 -2.34 -31.86 12.01
C PHE A 13 -3.06 -33.16 11.65
N ILE A 14 -4.14 -33.48 12.36
CA ILE A 14 -4.94 -34.69 12.17
C ILE A 14 -6.22 -34.31 11.42
N THR A 15 -6.49 -34.96 10.30
CA THR A 15 -7.74 -34.76 9.54
C THR A 15 -8.16 -36.03 8.81
N GLY A 16 -9.44 -36.15 8.51
CA GLY A 16 -10.04 -37.32 7.92
C GLY A 16 -11.56 -37.15 7.77
N PRO A 17 -12.24 -38.01 7.00
CA PRO A 17 -13.67 -37.87 6.71
C PRO A 17 -14.58 -38.15 7.92
N CYS A 18 -14.08 -38.77 8.99
CA CYS A 18 -14.85 -39.14 10.17
C CYS A 18 -14.29 -38.45 11.42
N HIS A 19 -15.02 -37.46 11.94
CA HIS A 19 -14.63 -36.70 13.14
C HIS A 19 -14.36 -37.59 14.36
N ILE A 20 -15.18 -38.62 14.57
CA ILE A 20 -15.05 -39.55 15.70
C ILE A 20 -13.71 -40.28 15.67
N ASN A 21 -13.32 -40.79 14.49
CA ASN A 21 -12.05 -41.51 14.33
C ASN A 21 -10.83 -40.59 14.49
N ASN A 22 -10.93 -39.33 14.04
CA ASN A 22 -9.90 -38.32 14.24
C ASN A 22 -9.70 -38.03 15.75
N ASN A 23 -10.81 -37.88 16.48
CA ASN A 23 -10.81 -37.64 17.92
C ASN A 23 -10.29 -38.86 18.71
N TYR A 24 -10.62 -40.08 18.30
CA TYR A 24 -10.06 -41.30 18.90
C TYR A 24 -8.55 -41.35 18.75
N LEU A 25 -8.05 -41.11 17.53
CA LEU A 25 -6.61 -41.07 17.28
C LEU A 25 -5.94 -39.95 18.08
N TYR A 26 -6.57 -38.77 18.17
CA TYR A 26 -6.03 -37.68 18.98
C TYR A 26 -5.93 -38.05 20.46
N CYS A 27 -7.04 -38.51 21.08
CA CYS A 27 -7.07 -38.92 22.49
C CYS A 27 -6.05 -40.04 22.77
N TYR A 28 -5.90 -40.94 21.79
CA TYR A 28 -4.89 -41.99 21.82
C TYR A 28 -3.47 -41.46 21.83
N LEU A 29 -3.12 -40.60 20.87
CA LEU A 29 -1.77 -40.03 20.78
C LEU A 29 -1.42 -39.26 22.05
N ILE A 30 -2.37 -38.52 22.60
CA ILE A 30 -2.17 -37.77 23.85
C ILE A 30 -2.24 -38.62 25.13
N GLY A 31 -2.56 -39.92 25.01
CA GLY A 31 -2.60 -40.85 26.15
C GLY A 31 -3.68 -40.55 27.19
N LYS A 32 -4.77 -39.89 26.78
CA LYS A 32 -5.88 -39.52 27.67
C LYS A 32 -7.07 -40.46 27.49
N LYS A 33 -7.70 -40.84 28.61
CA LYS A 33 -8.97 -41.57 28.61
C LYS A 33 -10.12 -40.61 28.29
N PHE A 34 -11.13 -41.08 27.59
CA PHE A 34 -12.28 -40.27 27.21
C PHE A 34 -13.60 -41.07 27.32
N ILE A 35 -14.68 -40.32 27.49
CA ILE A 35 -16.08 -40.77 27.49
C ILE A 35 -16.74 -40.20 26.24
N ILE A 36 -17.60 -40.99 25.61
CA ILE A 36 -18.44 -40.53 24.50
C ILE A 36 -19.88 -40.48 25.00
N ASN A 37 -20.47 -39.30 24.97
CA ASN A 37 -21.89 -39.13 25.17
C ASN A 37 -22.59 -39.13 23.82
N TYR A 38 -23.57 -40.01 23.67
CA TYR A 38 -24.43 -40.09 22.51
C TYR A 38 -25.76 -39.41 22.86
N ASP A 39 -25.97 -38.18 22.40
CA ASP A 39 -27.31 -37.60 22.33
C ASP A 39 -27.81 -37.70 20.88
N GLU A 40 -29.13 -37.89 20.70
CA GLU A 40 -29.77 -38.42 19.47
C GLU A 40 -29.44 -37.68 18.15
N ILE A 41 -28.71 -36.56 18.17
CA ILE A 41 -28.29 -35.77 17.01
C ILE A 41 -26.81 -35.29 17.09
N GLU A 42 -26.16 -35.26 18.26
CA GLU A 42 -24.78 -34.76 18.45
C GLU A 42 -23.94 -35.69 19.35
N TYR A 43 -22.64 -35.79 19.05
CA TYR A 43 -21.68 -36.59 19.83
C TYR A 43 -20.75 -35.64 20.58
N ASP A 44 -20.65 -35.80 21.91
CA ASP A 44 -19.70 -35.06 22.75
C ASP A 44 -18.65 -36.02 23.33
N ILE A 45 -17.36 -35.68 23.16
CA ILE A 45 -16.24 -36.47 23.68
C ILE A 45 -15.69 -35.73 24.90
N LYS A 46 -15.99 -36.22 26.10
CA LYS A 46 -15.45 -35.65 27.34
C LYS A 46 -14.21 -36.41 27.75
N ILE A 47 -13.07 -35.72 27.82
CA ILE A 47 -11.84 -36.26 28.41
C ILE A 47 -12.08 -36.43 29.92
N VAL A 48 -11.73 -37.58 30.48
CA VAL A 48 -12.11 -38.00 31.87
C VAL A 48 -11.39 -37.16 32.96
N GLU A 49 -10.53 -36.23 32.56
CA GLU A 49 -9.90 -35.22 33.41
C GLU A 49 -10.13 -33.87 32.71
N GLU A 50 -10.79 -32.92 33.40
CA GLU A 50 -11.28 -31.65 32.85
C GLU A 50 -10.21 -30.88 32.07
N GLU A 51 -10.43 -30.66 30.77
CA GLU A 51 -9.95 -29.49 30.02
C GLU A 51 -10.66 -29.41 28.65
N PRO A 52 -11.02 -28.21 28.17
CA PRO A 52 -11.87 -28.05 26.98
C PRO A 52 -11.14 -28.40 25.67
N ILE A 53 -11.89 -29.03 24.76
CA ILE A 53 -11.50 -29.33 23.37
C ILE A 53 -11.14 -28.01 22.64
N GLY A 54 -9.97 -27.97 21.98
CA GLY A 54 -9.52 -26.83 21.17
C GLY A 54 -8.14 -26.27 21.50
N ASN A 55 -7.48 -26.74 22.56
CA ASN A 55 -6.13 -26.31 22.93
C ASN A 55 -5.06 -27.27 22.41
N THR A 56 -3.94 -26.70 21.96
CA THR A 56 -2.73 -27.45 21.58
C THR A 56 -2.08 -28.03 22.83
N ILE A 57 -2.09 -29.35 22.99
CA ILE A 57 -1.47 -30.04 24.13
C ILE A 57 -0.08 -30.55 23.70
N GLU A 58 0.94 -30.20 24.49
CA GLU A 58 2.33 -30.59 24.26
C GLU A 58 2.63 -31.92 24.97
N ILE A 59 3.02 -32.95 24.22
CA ILE A 59 3.40 -34.25 24.78
C ILE A 59 4.68 -34.70 24.10
N ASN A 60 5.70 -35.01 24.90
CA ASN A 60 7.04 -35.37 24.41
C ASN A 60 7.59 -34.39 23.36
N CYS A 61 7.36 -33.08 23.56
CA CYS A 61 7.82 -32.02 22.68
C CYS A 61 7.19 -32.00 21.26
N GLU A 62 6.13 -32.78 21.00
CA GLU A 62 5.33 -32.70 19.77
C GLU A 62 3.90 -32.20 20.07
N LYS A 63 3.36 -31.31 19.23
CA LYS A 63 2.02 -30.73 19.35
C LYS A 63 1.05 -31.42 18.38
N TYR A 64 -0.11 -31.87 18.85
CA TYR A 64 -1.17 -32.43 18.00
C TYR A 64 -2.35 -31.46 17.90
N CYS A 65 -2.91 -31.31 16.70
CA CYS A 65 -4.05 -30.44 16.43
C CYS A 65 -5.02 -31.17 15.49
N ILE A 66 -6.31 -31.24 15.87
CA ILE A 66 -7.35 -31.79 15.00
C ILE A 66 -7.85 -30.67 14.08
N LEU A 67 -7.76 -30.88 12.78
CA LEU A 67 -8.41 -30.02 11.80
C LEU A 67 -9.85 -30.50 11.59
N PRO A 68 -10.81 -29.58 11.40
CA PRO A 68 -12.17 -29.95 11.00
C PRO A 68 -12.17 -30.75 9.69
N SER A 69 -13.15 -31.63 9.53
CA SER A 69 -13.26 -32.50 8.36
C SER A 69 -13.57 -31.65 7.13
N ILE A 70 -12.71 -31.75 6.12
CA ILE A 70 -12.93 -31.13 4.82
C ILE A 70 -13.88 -32.05 4.04
N ASN A 71 -15.13 -31.62 3.83
CA ASN A 71 -16.12 -32.39 3.08
C ASN A 71 -17.02 -31.48 2.22
N SER A 72 -17.15 -31.81 0.95
CA SER A 72 -17.86 -31.05 -0.07
C SER A 72 -19.38 -31.09 0.08
N PHE A 73 -19.90 -31.95 0.96
CA PHE A 73 -21.33 -32.02 1.27
C PHE A 73 -21.82 -30.94 2.26
N TYR A 74 -20.94 -30.15 2.87
CA TYR A 74 -21.36 -29.06 3.74
C TYR A 74 -21.94 -27.87 2.94
N GLU A 75 -22.91 -27.16 3.52
CA GLU A 75 -23.35 -25.88 2.98
C GLU A 75 -22.17 -24.89 2.92
N ASN A 76 -22.14 -24.06 1.87
CA ASN A 76 -21.03 -23.14 1.57
C ASN A 76 -20.57 -22.28 2.78
N ASN A 77 -21.49 -21.90 3.68
CA ASN A 77 -21.17 -21.13 4.89
C ASN A 77 -20.37 -21.94 5.90
N ASN A 78 -20.81 -23.17 6.18
CA ASN A 78 -20.12 -24.07 7.09
C ASN A 78 -18.76 -24.45 6.52
N GLN A 79 -18.67 -24.59 5.19
CA GLN A 79 -17.41 -24.81 4.50
C GLN A 79 -16.45 -23.62 4.67
N LEU A 80 -16.93 -22.38 4.56
CA LEU A 80 -16.10 -21.18 4.78
C LEU A 80 -15.55 -21.13 6.23
N ASP A 81 -16.39 -21.36 7.23
CA ASP A 81 -15.97 -21.43 8.65
C ASP A 81 -14.89 -22.51 8.87
N ILE A 82 -15.06 -23.70 8.26
CA ILE A 82 -14.10 -24.80 8.32
C ILE A 82 -12.76 -24.39 7.70
N LEU A 83 -12.77 -23.82 6.49
CA LEU A 83 -11.54 -23.41 5.80
C LEU A 83 -10.75 -22.36 6.58
N LEU A 84 -11.46 -21.37 7.15
CA LEU A 84 -10.83 -20.32 7.93
C LEU A 84 -10.25 -20.83 9.24
N SER A 85 -10.94 -21.77 9.89
CA SER A 85 -10.42 -22.44 11.08
C SER A 85 -9.14 -23.23 10.75
N CYS A 86 -9.13 -23.98 9.64
CA CYS A 86 -7.92 -24.65 9.16
C CYS A 86 -6.77 -23.68 8.87
N LEU A 87 -7.07 -22.54 8.23
CA LEU A 87 -6.08 -21.52 7.92
C LEU A 87 -5.44 -20.96 9.20
N GLN A 88 -6.26 -20.64 10.20
CA GLN A 88 -5.79 -20.12 11.49
C GLN A 88 -4.87 -21.09 12.22
N GLU A 89 -5.23 -22.37 12.27
CA GLU A 89 -4.40 -23.38 12.95
C GLU A 89 -3.09 -23.64 12.22
N ILE A 90 -3.11 -23.76 10.88
CA ILE A 90 -1.90 -23.99 10.09
C ILE A 90 -0.94 -22.80 10.19
N GLN A 91 -1.43 -21.57 10.22
CA GLN A 91 -0.59 -20.37 10.36
C GLN A 91 0.19 -20.28 11.68
N LYS A 92 -0.21 -21.03 12.72
CA LYS A 92 0.53 -21.07 14.00
C LYS A 92 1.80 -21.93 13.92
N ALA A 93 1.92 -22.80 12.92
CA ALA A 93 3.05 -23.70 12.77
C ALA A 93 4.14 -23.07 11.89
N GLN A 94 5.41 -23.35 12.20
CA GLN A 94 6.53 -23.12 11.26
C GLN A 94 6.82 -24.38 10.44
N THR A 95 6.62 -25.52 11.08
CA THR A 95 6.83 -26.86 10.54
C THR A 95 5.64 -27.74 10.88
N MET A 96 5.27 -28.66 10.00
CA MET A 96 4.10 -29.52 10.21
C MET A 96 4.25 -30.93 9.67
N ARG A 97 3.41 -31.83 10.18
CA ARG A 97 3.08 -33.11 9.55
C ARG A 97 1.58 -33.19 9.37
N LEU A 98 1.14 -33.77 8.25
CA LEU A 98 -0.28 -34.00 8.00
C LEU A 98 -0.61 -35.47 8.20
N ILE A 99 -1.42 -35.77 9.21
CA ILE A 99 -1.89 -37.11 9.55
C ILE A 99 -3.29 -37.27 8.96
N LEU A 100 -3.40 -38.11 7.94
CA LEU A 100 -4.66 -38.45 7.30
C LEU A 100 -5.23 -39.72 7.93
N VAL A 101 -6.45 -39.62 8.44
CA VAL A 101 -7.12 -40.72 9.15
C VAL A 101 -8.25 -41.27 8.30
N PHE A 102 -8.22 -42.58 8.02
CA PHE A 102 -9.28 -43.26 7.28
C PHE A 102 -9.68 -44.56 7.97
N GLU A 103 -10.93 -44.96 7.81
CA GLU A 103 -11.34 -46.29 8.26
C GLU A 103 -11.02 -47.35 7.19
N GLU A 104 -10.64 -48.56 7.58
CA GLU A 104 -10.38 -49.69 6.67
C GLU A 104 -11.51 -49.87 5.63
N ASN A 105 -12.76 -49.78 6.08
CA ASN A 105 -13.95 -49.94 5.23
C ASN A 105 -14.14 -48.79 4.22
N PHE A 106 -13.61 -47.60 4.52
CA PHE A 106 -13.66 -46.45 3.61
C PHE A 106 -12.66 -46.60 2.46
N VAL A 107 -11.52 -47.25 2.71
CA VAL A 107 -10.46 -47.49 1.72
C VAL A 107 -10.72 -48.74 0.87
N LYS A 108 -11.56 -49.68 1.36
CA LYS A 108 -11.95 -50.89 0.63
C LYS A 108 -12.87 -50.63 -0.58
N ALA A 109 -12.94 -51.63 -1.45
CA ALA A 109 -13.59 -51.61 -2.76
C ALA A 109 -15.05 -51.11 -2.82
N SER A 110 -15.84 -51.28 -1.75
CA SER A 110 -17.26 -50.86 -1.74
C SER A 110 -17.44 -49.33 -1.71
N LYS A 111 -16.37 -48.58 -1.38
CA LYS A 111 -16.37 -47.11 -1.27
C LYS A 111 -15.17 -46.46 -1.99
N SER A 112 -14.51 -47.16 -2.91
CA SER A 112 -13.28 -46.69 -3.58
C SER A 112 -13.46 -45.32 -4.27
N SER A 113 -14.62 -45.06 -4.86
CA SER A 113 -14.95 -43.75 -5.45
C SER A 113 -15.04 -42.64 -4.41
N GLN A 114 -15.57 -42.91 -3.21
CA GLN A 114 -15.64 -41.95 -2.11
C GLN A 114 -14.24 -41.63 -1.56
N PHE A 115 -13.38 -42.65 -1.44
CA PHE A 115 -11.99 -42.47 -1.05
C PHE A 115 -11.22 -41.63 -2.07
N TYR A 116 -11.35 -41.93 -3.36
CA TYR A 116 -10.73 -41.14 -4.43
C TYR A 116 -11.20 -39.68 -4.43
N ASN A 117 -12.51 -39.46 -4.33
CA ASN A 117 -13.08 -38.11 -4.30
C ASN A 117 -12.61 -37.33 -3.08
N TYR A 118 -12.58 -37.95 -1.90
CA TYR A 118 -12.06 -37.30 -0.69
C TYR A 118 -10.57 -36.95 -0.82
N CYS A 119 -9.75 -37.87 -1.36
CA CYS A 119 -8.34 -37.59 -1.62
C CYS A 119 -8.16 -36.42 -2.60
N ASN A 120 -8.99 -36.30 -3.63
CA ASN A 120 -8.95 -35.13 -4.53
C ASN A 120 -9.38 -33.86 -3.81
N GLU A 121 -10.43 -33.93 -3.00
CA GLU A 121 -10.96 -32.78 -2.28
C GLU A 121 -9.93 -32.21 -1.29
N ILE A 122 -9.28 -33.06 -0.50
CA ILE A 122 -8.26 -32.60 0.45
C ILE A 122 -7.03 -32.02 -0.27
N ILE A 123 -6.61 -32.63 -1.38
CA ILE A 123 -5.52 -32.12 -2.23
C ILE A 123 -5.88 -30.72 -2.74
N GLN A 124 -7.06 -30.55 -3.32
CA GLN A 124 -7.50 -29.28 -3.90
C GLN A 124 -7.70 -28.20 -2.83
N THR A 125 -8.26 -28.57 -1.69
CA THR A 125 -8.62 -27.64 -0.61
C THR A 125 -7.39 -27.11 0.11
N LEU A 126 -6.47 -28.01 0.50
CA LEU A 126 -5.23 -27.62 1.16
C LEU A 126 -4.17 -27.13 0.15
N GLY A 127 -4.32 -27.43 -1.14
CA GLY A 127 -3.32 -27.11 -2.16
C GLY A 127 -2.10 -28.03 -2.12
N LEU A 128 -2.30 -29.30 -1.74
CA LEU A 128 -1.21 -30.25 -1.62
C LEU A 128 -0.64 -30.59 -3.01
N THR A 129 0.68 -30.70 -3.10
CA THR A 129 1.39 -31.16 -4.31
C THR A 129 2.17 -32.44 -4.02
N PRO A 130 2.67 -33.18 -5.04
CA PRO A 130 3.45 -34.40 -4.81
C PRO A 130 4.67 -34.22 -3.88
N ASN A 131 5.22 -33.00 -3.79
CA ASN A 131 6.32 -32.67 -2.88
C ASN A 131 5.94 -32.76 -1.39
N PHE A 132 4.65 -32.85 -1.05
CA PHE A 132 4.18 -32.97 0.33
C PHE A 132 4.21 -34.42 0.83
N THR A 133 4.40 -35.41 -0.06
CA THR A 133 4.29 -36.84 0.28
C THR A 133 5.14 -37.27 1.47
N CYS A 134 6.36 -36.72 1.61
CA CYS A 134 7.28 -37.09 2.69
C CYS A 134 6.78 -36.72 4.09
N GLY A 135 5.97 -35.66 4.21
CA GLY A 135 5.43 -35.20 5.49
C GLY A 135 3.94 -35.52 5.71
N ILE A 136 3.42 -36.46 4.93
CA ILE A 136 2.08 -37.01 5.10
C ILE A 136 2.19 -38.40 5.74
N HIS A 137 1.44 -38.62 6.82
CA HIS A 137 1.29 -39.91 7.46
C HIS A 137 -0.15 -40.39 7.32
N LEU A 138 -0.35 -41.65 6.93
CA LEU A 138 -1.66 -42.26 6.83
C LEU A 138 -1.93 -43.15 8.04
N VAL A 139 -3.03 -42.93 8.76
CA VAL A 139 -3.51 -43.83 9.81
C VAL A 139 -4.80 -44.49 9.34
N VAL A 140 -4.80 -45.82 9.28
CA VAL A 140 -6.01 -46.58 8.94
C VAL A 140 -6.62 -47.16 10.22
N THR A 141 -7.77 -46.66 10.63
CA THR A 141 -8.52 -47.14 11.79
C THR A 141 -9.31 -48.41 11.45
N ASN A 142 -9.64 -49.20 12.47
CA ASN A 142 -10.31 -50.51 12.33
C ASN A 142 -9.51 -51.48 11.45
N SER A 143 -8.18 -51.37 11.47
CA SER A 143 -7.33 -52.15 10.58
C SER A 143 -6.26 -52.95 11.29
N SER A 144 -5.82 -54.02 10.63
CA SER A 144 -4.69 -54.84 11.06
C SER A 144 -3.42 -54.55 10.25
N GLN A 145 -2.24 -54.83 10.81
CA GLN A 145 -0.97 -54.68 10.09
C GLN A 145 -0.96 -55.48 8.76
N ASN A 146 -1.59 -56.66 8.75
CA ASN A 146 -1.75 -57.47 7.53
C ASN A 146 -2.55 -56.75 6.43
N PHE A 147 -3.54 -55.93 6.81
CA PHE A 147 -4.28 -55.10 5.85
C PHE A 147 -3.39 -54.00 5.28
N ILE A 148 -2.66 -53.27 6.15
CA ILE A 148 -1.71 -52.23 5.74
C ILE A 148 -0.68 -52.76 4.75
N ASP A 149 -0.10 -53.93 5.03
CA ASP A 149 0.92 -54.55 4.19
C ASP A 149 0.40 -54.90 2.77
N ARG A 150 -0.92 -55.18 2.66
CA ARG A 150 -1.60 -55.48 1.39
C ARG A 150 -2.17 -54.25 0.69
N LEU A 151 -2.30 -53.12 1.39
CA LEU A 151 -2.97 -51.92 0.89
C LEU A 151 -2.39 -51.39 -0.44
N PRO A 152 -1.06 -51.35 -0.67
CA PRO A 152 -0.51 -50.95 -1.97
C PRO A 152 -1.00 -51.83 -3.13
N ALA A 153 -1.08 -53.15 -2.93
CA ALA A 153 -1.56 -54.09 -3.94
C ALA A 153 -3.07 -53.93 -4.19
N ILE A 154 -3.84 -53.65 -3.13
CA ILE A 154 -5.28 -53.34 -3.20
C ILE A 154 -5.50 -52.09 -4.06
N LEU A 155 -4.79 -50.99 -3.78
CA LEU A 155 -4.93 -49.75 -4.55
C LEU A 155 -4.44 -49.88 -6.00
N ASN A 156 -3.38 -50.65 -6.25
CA ASN A 156 -2.92 -50.97 -7.61
C ASN A 156 -3.98 -51.72 -8.43
N ARG A 157 -4.85 -52.51 -7.79
CA ARG A 157 -5.95 -53.20 -8.48
C ARG A 157 -7.11 -52.27 -8.80
N PHE A 158 -7.44 -51.34 -7.90
CA PHE A 158 -8.63 -50.49 -8.03
C PHE A 158 -8.40 -49.19 -8.81
N PHE A 159 -7.17 -48.68 -8.84
CA PHE A 159 -6.85 -47.35 -9.40
C PHE A 159 -5.74 -47.43 -10.47
N GLN A 160 -5.89 -48.28 -11.50
CA GLN A 160 -4.81 -48.58 -12.46
C GLN A 160 -4.40 -47.40 -13.37
N GLY A 161 -5.24 -46.37 -13.51
CA GLY A 161 -4.97 -45.22 -14.41
C GLY A 161 -5.38 -43.87 -13.84
N GLU A 162 -5.67 -43.78 -12.54
CA GLU A 162 -6.09 -42.53 -11.91
C GLU A 162 -4.89 -41.81 -11.29
N HIS A 163 -4.65 -40.56 -11.71
CA HIS A 163 -3.53 -39.74 -11.24
C HIS A 163 -3.92 -38.96 -9.98
N ASN A 164 -3.79 -39.61 -8.81
CA ASN A 164 -3.88 -38.95 -7.50
C ASN A 164 -2.61 -39.24 -6.71
N PHE A 165 -1.84 -38.20 -6.35
CA PHE A 165 -0.51 -38.40 -5.77
C PHE A 165 -0.54 -39.02 -4.36
N LEU A 166 -1.63 -38.87 -3.59
CA LEU A 166 -1.77 -39.54 -2.30
C LEU A 166 -1.92 -41.04 -2.50
N ILE A 167 -2.75 -41.45 -3.46
CA ILE A 167 -2.94 -42.86 -3.82
C ILE A 167 -1.67 -43.44 -4.41
N GLU A 168 -1.02 -42.73 -5.33
CA GLU A 168 0.28 -43.13 -5.88
C GLU A 168 1.37 -43.20 -4.80
N GLY A 169 1.35 -42.29 -3.82
CA GLY A 169 2.28 -42.30 -2.70
C GLY A 169 2.12 -43.53 -1.81
N ILE A 170 0.87 -43.99 -1.60
CA ILE A 170 0.59 -45.25 -0.89
C ILE A 170 1.07 -46.46 -1.72
N LYS A 171 0.76 -46.51 -3.01
CA LYS A 171 1.18 -47.60 -3.92
C LYS A 171 2.71 -47.75 -3.96
N ASN A 172 3.41 -46.61 -4.05
CA ASN A 172 4.87 -46.54 -4.15
C ASN A 172 5.58 -46.53 -2.79
N LYS A 173 4.83 -46.58 -1.69
CA LYS A 173 5.35 -46.53 -0.31
C LYS A 173 6.17 -45.27 0.01
N SER A 174 5.89 -44.15 -0.66
CA SER A 174 6.46 -42.85 -0.30
C SER A 174 5.70 -42.14 0.82
N ILE A 175 4.45 -42.54 1.08
CA ILE A 175 3.66 -42.14 2.25
C ILE A 175 3.72 -43.26 3.29
N GLN A 176 4.07 -42.92 4.53
CA GLN A 176 4.11 -43.88 5.63
C GLN A 176 2.69 -44.20 6.12
N ILE A 177 2.47 -45.44 6.55
CA ILE A 177 1.13 -45.94 6.91
C ILE A 177 1.18 -46.71 8.23
N SER A 178 0.26 -46.39 9.13
CA SER A 178 0.05 -47.08 10.40
C SER A 178 -1.34 -47.70 10.48
N SER A 179 -1.38 -48.90 11.05
CA SER A 179 -2.61 -49.55 11.50
C SER A 179 -3.02 -48.94 12.84
N PHE A 180 -4.30 -48.67 13.05
CA PHE A 180 -4.84 -48.27 14.34
C PHE A 180 -6.01 -49.19 14.74
N ASP A 181 -5.81 -49.94 15.82
CA ASP A 181 -6.85 -50.76 16.44
C ASP A 181 -7.77 -49.88 17.28
N MET A 182 -9.07 -50.21 17.30
CA MET A 182 -10.03 -49.48 18.14
C MET A 182 -9.64 -49.54 19.64
N PRO A 183 -9.94 -48.49 20.41
CA PRO A 183 -9.81 -48.52 21.87
C PRO A 183 -10.59 -49.68 22.48
N ILE A 184 -10.06 -50.22 23.59
CA ILE A 184 -10.76 -51.19 24.43
C ILE A 184 -11.82 -50.42 25.22
N HIS A 185 -13.10 -50.77 25.00
CA HIS A 185 -14.23 -50.20 25.72
C HIS A 185 -14.57 -51.07 26.94
N GLN A 186 -14.40 -50.51 28.14
CA GLN A 186 -14.80 -51.13 29.42
C GLN A 186 -15.47 -50.08 30.30
N ASP A 187 -16.64 -50.40 30.87
CA ASP A 187 -17.36 -49.55 31.84
C ASP A 187 -17.54 -48.08 31.39
N ASN A 188 -17.93 -47.87 30.12
CA ASN A 188 -18.08 -46.55 29.48
C ASN A 188 -16.80 -45.71 29.36
N ILE A 189 -15.63 -46.32 29.59
CA ILE A 189 -14.32 -45.69 29.45
C ILE A 189 -13.58 -46.37 28.30
N TYR A 190 -13.11 -45.54 27.36
CA TYR A 190 -12.23 -46.00 26.29
C TYR A 190 -10.77 -45.95 26.77
N SER A 191 -10.08 -47.08 26.64
CA SER A 191 -8.69 -47.26 27.06
C SER A 191 -7.84 -47.92 25.96
N PHE A 192 -6.53 -47.83 26.09
CA PHE A 192 -5.61 -48.09 24.99
C PHE A 192 -4.44 -48.99 25.40
N SER A 193 -3.96 -49.81 24.46
CA SER A 193 -2.70 -50.54 24.62
C SER A 193 -1.51 -49.58 24.47
N GLU A 194 -0.67 -49.48 25.51
CA GLU A 194 0.50 -48.61 25.51
C GLU A 194 1.55 -49.04 24.48
N ASP A 195 1.74 -50.35 24.28
CA ASP A 195 2.69 -50.88 23.29
C ASP A 195 2.27 -50.50 21.86
N ASN A 196 0.98 -50.59 21.56
CA ASN A 196 0.44 -50.15 20.27
C ASN A 196 0.62 -48.62 20.13
N ARG A 197 0.43 -47.87 21.23
CA ARG A 197 0.53 -46.40 21.24
C ARG A 197 1.93 -45.93 20.89
N GLN A 198 2.92 -46.51 21.57
CA GLN A 198 4.32 -46.22 21.31
C GLN A 198 4.74 -46.63 19.89
N SER A 199 4.19 -47.73 19.36
CA SER A 199 4.44 -48.15 17.97
C SER A 199 3.95 -47.13 16.95
N ILE A 200 2.73 -46.60 17.12
CA ILE A 200 2.14 -45.60 16.21
C ILE A 200 2.83 -44.25 16.35
N ILE A 201 3.10 -43.78 17.58
CA ILE A 201 3.85 -42.54 17.81
C ILE A 201 5.21 -42.61 17.13
N LYS A 202 5.95 -43.71 17.31
CA LYS A 202 7.25 -43.91 16.67
C LYS A 202 7.16 -43.87 15.14
N LYS A 203 6.13 -44.46 14.54
CA LYS A 203 5.91 -44.40 13.08
C LYS A 203 5.59 -42.98 12.62
N ILE A 204 4.78 -42.22 13.36
CA ILE A 204 4.47 -40.81 13.05
C ILE A 204 5.74 -39.94 13.17
N SER A 205 6.52 -40.11 14.24
CA SER A 205 7.76 -39.36 14.44
C SER A 205 8.83 -39.68 13.39
N ASN A 206 8.78 -40.87 12.78
CA ASN A 206 9.63 -41.27 11.65
C ASN A 206 9.17 -40.71 10.29
N THR A 207 8.02 -40.03 10.22
CA THR A 207 7.59 -39.31 9.03
C THR A 207 8.33 -37.97 8.95
N ASP A 208 8.74 -37.56 7.76
CA ASP A 208 9.47 -36.30 7.58
C ASP A 208 8.57 -35.10 7.91
N ILE A 209 9.16 -33.91 7.97
CA ILE A 209 8.50 -32.67 8.38
C ILE A 209 8.41 -31.72 7.19
N LEU A 210 7.27 -31.08 7.02
CA LEU A 210 7.04 -30.03 6.04
C LEU A 210 7.36 -28.67 6.64
N SER A 211 8.10 -27.83 5.90
CA SER A 211 8.28 -26.43 6.26
C SER A 211 7.18 -25.58 5.63
N ILE A 212 6.38 -24.90 6.44
CA ILE A 212 5.28 -24.06 5.92
C ILE A 212 5.82 -22.90 5.07
N LYS A 213 7.04 -22.42 5.35
CA LYS A 213 7.69 -21.37 4.55
C LYS A 213 7.96 -21.78 3.09
N ASN A 214 8.12 -23.09 2.84
CA ASN A 214 8.49 -23.61 1.52
C ASN A 214 7.26 -24.07 0.71
N HIS A 215 6.06 -23.95 1.28
CA HIS A 215 4.85 -24.57 0.77
C HIS A 215 3.67 -23.60 0.83
N GLU A 216 3.12 -23.22 -0.33
CA GLU A 216 1.93 -22.36 -0.43
C GLU A 216 0.66 -23.23 -0.27
N PHE A 217 -0.10 -23.04 0.80
CA PHE A 217 -1.40 -23.68 0.99
C PHE A 217 -2.50 -22.88 0.27
N ASN A 218 -3.43 -23.55 -0.40
CA ASN A 218 -4.49 -22.91 -1.18
C ASN A 218 -5.72 -22.48 -0.36
N LEU A 219 -5.69 -22.63 0.97
CA LEU A 219 -6.84 -22.38 1.84
C LEU A 219 -7.44 -20.98 1.65
N LEU A 220 -6.62 -19.94 1.62
CA LEU A 220 -7.09 -18.57 1.44
C LEU A 220 -7.73 -18.36 0.06
N SER A 221 -7.10 -18.89 -1.00
CA SER A 221 -7.64 -18.82 -2.36
C SER A 221 -8.98 -19.54 -2.48
N LYS A 222 -9.13 -20.70 -1.82
CA LYS A 222 -10.38 -21.45 -1.76
C LYS A 222 -11.46 -20.73 -0.94
N SER A 223 -11.10 -20.08 0.17
CA SER A 223 -12.02 -19.21 0.90
C SER A 223 -12.57 -18.09 0.02
N PHE A 224 -11.73 -17.45 -0.80
CA PHE A 224 -12.18 -16.41 -1.75
C PHE A 224 -13.06 -16.96 -2.87
N GLU A 225 -12.76 -18.15 -3.41
CA GLU A 225 -13.64 -18.83 -4.39
C GLU A 225 -15.04 -19.09 -3.80
N LEU A 226 -15.13 -19.56 -2.55
CA LEU A 226 -16.40 -19.76 -1.87
C LEU A 226 -17.14 -18.45 -1.61
N ILE A 227 -16.42 -17.38 -1.24
CA ILE A 227 -17.01 -16.05 -1.03
C ILE A 227 -17.64 -15.51 -2.32
N GLU A 228 -16.99 -15.70 -3.47
CA GLU A 228 -17.57 -15.31 -4.77
C GLU A 228 -18.82 -16.16 -5.10
N ASN A 229 -18.78 -17.47 -4.84
CA ASN A 229 -19.96 -18.33 -5.00
C ASN A 229 -21.14 -17.89 -4.11
N LEU A 230 -20.85 -17.50 -2.86
CA LEU A 230 -21.86 -16.96 -1.93
C LEU A 230 -22.44 -15.63 -2.39
N LYS A 231 -21.63 -14.78 -3.04
CA LYS A 231 -22.08 -13.49 -3.59
C LYS A 231 -23.10 -13.66 -4.72
N HIS A 232 -22.92 -14.69 -5.54
CA HIS A 232 -23.77 -15.01 -6.69
C HIS A 232 -24.93 -15.98 -6.38
N GLY A 233 -24.86 -16.72 -5.26
CA GLY A 233 -25.88 -17.66 -4.82
C GLY A 233 -26.95 -17.06 -3.90
N ASN A 234 -27.70 -17.93 -3.21
CA ASN A 234 -28.67 -17.51 -2.19
C ASN A 234 -27.94 -16.94 -0.97
N LYS A 235 -28.02 -15.62 -0.81
CA LYS A 235 -27.41 -14.91 0.32
C LYS A 235 -28.06 -15.32 1.63
N THR A 236 -27.28 -15.89 2.53
CA THR A 236 -27.70 -16.21 3.89
C THR A 236 -27.60 -14.99 4.80
N SER A 237 -28.35 -14.96 5.91
CA SER A 237 -28.31 -13.88 6.92
C SER A 237 -26.93 -13.65 7.52
N ASP A 238 -26.13 -14.70 7.68
CA ASP A 238 -24.94 -14.73 8.53
C ASP A 238 -23.66 -14.18 7.86
N VAL A 239 -23.69 -14.02 6.53
CA VAL A 239 -22.61 -13.46 5.73
C VAL A 239 -23.11 -12.19 5.08
N LYS A 240 -22.49 -11.05 5.42
CA LYS A 240 -22.83 -9.76 4.84
C LYS A 240 -21.67 -9.21 4.02
N PHE A 241 -21.98 -8.82 2.79
CA PHE A 241 -21.07 -8.06 1.96
C PHE A 241 -21.28 -6.59 2.21
N VAL A 242 -20.18 -5.85 2.38
CA VAL A 242 -20.19 -4.38 2.42
C VAL A 242 -21.00 -3.82 1.25
N SER A 243 -20.82 -4.40 0.06
CA SER A 243 -21.52 -3.97 -1.15
C SER A 243 -23.04 -3.93 -1.03
N ASP A 244 -23.62 -4.84 -0.25
CA ASP A 244 -25.05 -4.94 0.02
C ASP A 244 -25.50 -4.06 1.17
N ILE A 245 -24.73 -3.99 2.26
CA ILE A 245 -25.04 -3.12 3.40
C ILE A 245 -25.20 -1.66 2.94
N LEU A 246 -24.39 -1.20 1.98
CA LEU A 246 -24.49 0.18 1.47
C LEU A 246 -25.82 0.50 0.79
N LYS A 247 -26.58 -0.50 0.33
CA LYS A 247 -27.91 -0.27 -0.29
C LYS A 247 -28.94 0.13 0.77
N ASP A 248 -28.77 -0.35 2.00
CA ASP A 248 -29.73 -0.22 3.09
C ASP A 248 -29.29 0.81 4.14
N ILE A 249 -28.10 1.39 3.99
CA ILE A 249 -27.59 2.39 4.92
C ILE A 249 -28.32 3.72 4.77
N ASN A 250 -28.77 4.24 5.90
CA ASN A 250 -29.23 5.63 5.98
C ASN A 250 -28.03 6.57 5.86
N PHE A 251 -27.88 7.20 4.69
CA PHE A 251 -26.81 8.16 4.42
C PHE A 251 -26.87 9.41 5.31
N ASN A 252 -28.01 9.73 5.92
CA ASN A 252 -28.17 10.89 6.80
C ASN A 252 -27.77 10.62 8.26
N SER A 253 -27.49 9.36 8.64
CA SER A 253 -27.09 9.03 10.01
C SER A 253 -25.65 9.45 10.33
N GLU A 254 -25.40 10.07 11.48
CA GLU A 254 -24.04 10.36 11.97
C GLU A 254 -23.26 9.07 12.29
N VAL A 255 -23.96 8.03 12.74
CA VAL A 255 -23.37 6.72 13.05
C VAL A 255 -23.76 5.70 11.97
N LYS A 256 -22.76 5.12 11.33
CA LYS A 256 -22.87 4.00 10.40
C LYS A 256 -22.47 2.72 11.12
N ILE A 257 -23.26 1.67 10.96
CA ILE A 257 -22.96 0.37 11.59
C ILE A 257 -22.96 -0.70 10.49
N PHE A 258 -21.83 -1.37 10.33
CA PHE A 258 -21.75 -2.60 9.54
C PHE A 258 -21.90 -3.76 10.50
N LYS A 259 -23.09 -4.37 10.53
CA LYS A 259 -23.41 -5.48 11.43
C LYS A 259 -23.54 -6.79 10.68
N SER A 260 -22.92 -7.84 11.19
CA SER A 260 -23.11 -9.22 10.73
C SER A 260 -22.86 -10.19 11.88
N ASP A 261 -23.65 -11.27 11.96
CA ASP A 261 -23.59 -12.21 13.07
C ASP A 261 -22.37 -13.13 13.01
N LYS A 262 -21.87 -13.47 11.79
CA LYS A 262 -20.65 -14.29 11.62
C LYS A 262 -19.57 -13.58 10.82
N PHE A 263 -19.88 -13.20 9.58
CA PHE A 263 -18.88 -12.71 8.63
C PHE A 263 -19.26 -11.38 8.00
N LEU A 264 -18.31 -10.44 7.99
CA LEU A 264 -18.36 -9.23 7.17
C LEU A 264 -17.30 -9.30 6.07
N ILE A 265 -17.74 -9.30 4.82
CA ILE A 265 -16.88 -9.30 3.64
C ILE A 265 -16.71 -7.88 3.12
N ILE A 266 -15.48 -7.35 3.15
CA ILE A 266 -15.12 -6.08 2.51
C ILE A 266 -14.77 -6.37 1.05
N ASP A 267 -15.77 -6.26 0.18
CA ASP A 267 -15.69 -6.63 -1.24
C ASP A 267 -15.61 -5.45 -2.22
N LYS A 268 -15.65 -4.21 -1.70
CA LYS A 268 -15.50 -2.99 -2.48
C LYS A 268 -14.96 -1.85 -1.63
N ASP A 269 -14.41 -0.85 -2.30
CA ASP A 269 -14.04 0.42 -1.68
C ASP A 269 -15.29 1.17 -1.22
N ILE A 270 -15.16 1.91 -0.12
CA ILE A 270 -16.23 2.62 0.53
C ILE A 270 -15.79 4.04 0.84
N GLU A 271 -16.65 4.98 0.51
CA GLU A 271 -16.59 6.35 1.01
C GLU A 271 -17.94 6.71 1.64
N LEU A 272 -17.92 7.06 2.92
CA LEU A 272 -19.12 7.42 3.69
C LEU A 272 -18.95 8.80 4.32
N ARG A 273 -20.07 9.51 4.46
CA ARG A 273 -20.16 10.69 5.34
C ARG A 273 -20.80 10.32 6.67
N GLY A 274 -20.25 10.80 7.77
CA GLY A 274 -20.70 10.55 9.14
C GLY A 274 -19.59 10.78 10.17
N GLU A 275 -19.95 10.77 11.44
CA GLU A 275 -19.03 10.94 12.57
C GLU A 275 -18.47 9.61 13.07
N LYS A 276 -19.18 8.49 12.87
CA LYS A 276 -18.71 7.18 13.35
C LYS A 276 -19.07 6.05 12.40
N LEU A 277 -18.11 5.19 12.09
CA LEU A 277 -18.30 3.86 11.50
C LEU A 277 -17.95 2.80 12.55
N LEU A 278 -18.94 2.01 12.93
CA LEU A 278 -18.76 0.84 13.78
C LEU A 278 -18.83 -0.43 12.92
N ILE A 279 -17.77 -1.24 12.96
CA ILE A 279 -17.78 -2.60 12.41
C ILE A 279 -18.10 -3.56 13.56
N ASP A 280 -19.35 -4.03 13.58
CA ASP A 280 -19.90 -4.93 14.60
C ASP A 280 -20.04 -6.33 14.01
N CYS A 281 -18.92 -7.05 13.95
CA CYS A 281 -18.85 -8.41 13.43
C CYS A 281 -17.66 -9.18 14.05
N PRO A 282 -17.82 -10.46 14.41
CA PRO A 282 -16.72 -11.26 14.97
C PRO A 282 -15.56 -11.45 13.97
N LYS A 283 -15.86 -11.76 12.71
CA LYS A 283 -14.86 -12.07 11.66
C LYS A 283 -15.00 -11.15 10.45
N VAL A 284 -13.94 -10.43 10.11
CA VAL A 284 -13.86 -9.56 8.93
C VAL A 284 -12.94 -10.19 7.89
N ILE A 285 -13.39 -10.26 6.63
CA ILE A 285 -12.60 -10.77 5.51
C ILE A 285 -12.44 -9.69 4.46
N VAL A 286 -11.20 -9.33 4.15
CA VAL A 286 -10.86 -8.37 3.09
C VAL A 286 -10.74 -9.13 1.77
N ASN A 287 -11.76 -9.01 0.91
CA ASN A 287 -11.81 -9.73 -0.36
C ASN A 287 -11.08 -8.94 -1.46
N THR A 288 -9.83 -9.31 -1.70
CA THR A 288 -8.95 -8.71 -2.72
C THR A 288 -8.25 -9.78 -3.56
N LYS A 289 -7.88 -9.41 -4.78
CA LYS A 289 -6.89 -10.16 -5.56
C LYS A 289 -5.48 -9.86 -5.03
N LYS A 290 -4.48 -10.71 -5.34
CA LYS A 290 -3.11 -10.71 -4.76
C LYS A 290 -2.39 -9.33 -4.68
N HIS A 291 -2.76 -8.33 -5.49
CA HIS A 291 -2.15 -6.99 -5.49
C HIS A 291 -3.14 -5.84 -5.25
N GLU A 292 -4.41 -6.15 -5.01
CA GLU A 292 -5.44 -5.13 -4.76
C GLU A 292 -5.55 -4.84 -3.26
N ARG A 293 -5.83 -3.59 -2.93
CA ARG A 293 -6.23 -3.17 -1.58
C ARG A 293 -7.69 -2.73 -1.57
N ARG A 294 -8.31 -2.72 -0.39
CA ARG A 294 -9.63 -2.11 -0.15
C ARG A 294 -9.48 -0.86 0.70
N LEU A 295 -10.27 0.15 0.36
CA LEU A 295 -10.27 1.42 1.05
C LEU A 295 -11.62 1.64 1.74
N ILE A 296 -11.58 1.99 3.02
CA ILE A 296 -12.76 2.49 3.74
C ILE A 296 -12.42 3.89 4.23
N THR A 297 -13.13 4.88 3.69
CA THR A 297 -13.00 6.29 4.06
C THR A 297 -14.27 6.77 4.74
N ILE A 298 -14.14 7.36 5.93
CA ILE A 298 -15.22 8.13 6.57
C ILE A 298 -14.86 9.62 6.57
N ARG A 299 -15.81 10.45 6.15
CA ARG A 299 -15.72 11.92 6.16
C ARG A 299 -16.73 12.51 7.12
N GLY A 300 -16.32 13.45 7.95
CA GLY A 300 -17.24 14.11 8.87
C GLY A 300 -16.53 15.07 9.81
N TYR A 301 -17.18 15.36 10.94
CA TYR A 301 -16.62 16.14 12.04
C TYR A 301 -15.95 15.19 13.01
N ASP A 302 -14.62 15.25 13.10
CA ASP A 302 -13.79 14.36 13.92
C ASP A 302 -14.18 12.87 13.78
N PRO A 303 -14.21 12.31 12.55
CA PRO A 303 -14.86 11.05 12.31
C PRO A 303 -14.04 9.87 12.85
N ILE A 304 -14.72 8.82 13.29
CA ILE A 304 -14.14 7.66 13.98
C ILE A 304 -14.48 6.36 13.26
N ILE A 305 -13.52 5.45 13.10
CA ILE A 305 -13.73 4.05 12.70
C ILE A 305 -13.37 3.16 13.90
N SER A 306 -14.27 2.27 14.33
CA SER A 306 -14.02 1.32 15.43
C SER A 306 -14.34 -0.13 15.03
N LEU A 307 -13.39 -1.02 15.33
CA LEU A 307 -13.46 -2.48 15.13
C LEU A 307 -13.38 -3.22 16.49
N GLU A 308 -13.86 -2.62 17.58
CA GLU A 308 -13.67 -3.14 18.95
C GLU A 308 -14.22 -4.56 19.19
N LYS A 309 -15.27 -4.96 18.45
CA LYS A 309 -15.89 -6.29 18.59
C LYS A 309 -15.33 -7.33 17.62
N VAL A 310 -14.35 -6.95 16.79
CA VAL A 310 -13.75 -7.85 15.81
C VAL A 310 -12.72 -8.73 16.51
N GLU A 311 -12.93 -10.03 16.45
CA GLU A 311 -12.00 -11.03 17.00
C GLU A 311 -10.90 -11.36 15.99
N LEU A 312 -11.27 -11.42 14.70
CA LEU A 312 -10.38 -11.81 13.61
C LEU A 312 -10.56 -10.94 12.37
N VAL A 313 -9.45 -10.51 11.79
CA VAL A 313 -9.39 -9.94 10.45
C VAL A 313 -8.51 -10.83 9.58
N ILE A 314 -9.07 -11.32 8.48
CA ILE A 314 -8.34 -12.06 7.45
C ILE A 314 -7.95 -11.09 6.34
N ASN A 315 -6.68 -11.16 5.93
CA ASN A 315 -6.12 -10.32 4.86
C ASN A 315 -6.15 -8.81 5.20
N GLY A 316 -5.96 -8.48 6.49
CA GLY A 316 -6.05 -7.11 7.01
C GLY A 316 -4.98 -6.16 6.47
N GLU A 317 -3.82 -6.68 6.08
CA GLU A 317 -2.73 -5.94 5.41
C GLU A 317 -3.18 -5.29 4.10
N ASN A 318 -4.22 -5.83 3.47
CA ASN A 318 -4.80 -5.30 2.23
C ASN A 318 -5.95 -4.32 2.47
N LEU A 319 -6.20 -3.91 3.72
CA LEU A 319 -7.19 -2.90 4.07
C LEU A 319 -6.55 -1.58 4.49
N ILE A 320 -7.05 -0.48 3.93
CA ILE A 320 -6.70 0.88 4.30
C ILE A 320 -7.92 1.55 4.91
N LEU A 321 -7.83 1.93 6.17
CA LEU A 321 -8.84 2.71 6.87
C LEU A 321 -8.41 4.18 6.88
N THR A 322 -9.30 5.07 6.47
CA THR A 322 -9.03 6.51 6.35
C THR A 322 -10.12 7.31 7.03
N VAL A 323 -9.72 8.30 7.84
CA VAL A 323 -10.61 9.32 8.37
C VAL A 323 -10.26 10.68 7.76
N SER A 324 -11.25 11.48 7.40
CA SER A 324 -11.03 12.81 6.83
C SER A 324 -11.98 13.82 7.46
N ASN A 325 -11.43 14.88 8.06
CA ASN A 325 -12.27 15.97 8.58
C ASN A 325 -12.81 16.83 7.42
N GLU A 326 -14.07 17.21 7.50
CA GLU A 326 -14.71 18.11 6.52
C GLU A 326 -14.48 19.59 6.85
N ASN A 327 -14.48 19.98 8.13
CA ASN A 327 -14.18 21.35 8.55
C ASN A 327 -12.83 21.44 9.24
N GLU A 328 -11.92 22.22 8.66
CA GLU A 328 -10.64 22.51 9.30
C GLU A 328 -10.24 23.97 9.17
N ASP A 329 -9.60 24.46 10.23
CA ASP A 329 -8.98 25.77 10.25
C ASP A 329 -7.77 25.77 9.31
N GLN A 330 -7.96 26.34 8.11
CA GLN A 330 -6.96 26.39 7.03
C GLN A 330 -5.89 27.46 7.28
N HIS A 331 -5.72 27.92 8.51
CA HIS A 331 -4.66 28.87 8.84
C HIS A 331 -3.28 28.20 8.72
N PHE A 332 -2.45 28.71 7.82
CA PHE A 332 -1.04 28.36 7.67
C PHE A 332 -0.22 29.47 8.33
N GLN A 333 0.72 29.10 9.20
CA GLN A 333 1.66 30.03 9.82
C GLN A 333 2.55 30.68 8.76
N ASN A 334 2.94 31.94 8.93
CA ASN A 334 3.81 32.59 7.95
C ASN A 334 5.20 31.92 8.00
N PRO A 335 5.78 31.50 6.86
CA PRO A 335 7.09 30.86 6.83
C PRO A 335 8.25 31.76 7.31
N LEU A 336 7.99 33.06 7.50
CA LEU A 336 8.90 34.05 8.05
C LEU A 336 8.83 34.19 9.57
N ASP A 337 7.84 33.59 10.23
CA ASP A 337 7.69 33.66 11.68
C ASP A 337 8.81 32.89 12.38
N LYS A 338 9.30 33.42 13.51
CA LYS A 338 10.40 32.80 14.27
C LYS A 338 10.05 31.38 14.73
N ASP A 339 8.80 31.14 15.07
CA ASP A 339 8.31 29.89 15.64
C ASP A 339 7.86 28.89 14.56
N PHE A 340 8.06 29.21 13.26
CA PHE A 340 7.62 28.35 12.16
C PHE A 340 8.32 26.99 12.18
N ASP A 341 9.65 27.00 12.35
CA ASP A 341 10.46 25.77 12.38
C ASP A 341 10.24 24.97 13.67
N GLU A 342 9.68 25.58 14.73
CA GLU A 342 9.35 24.91 16.00
C GLU A 342 7.97 24.20 15.95
N ASN A 343 7.12 24.53 14.97
CA ASN A 343 5.80 23.96 14.85
C ASN A 343 5.84 22.52 14.29
N ASN A 344 5.51 21.54 15.12
CA ASN A 344 5.50 20.12 14.72
C ASN A 344 4.45 19.78 13.65
N ASN A 345 3.40 20.59 13.53
CA ASN A 345 2.31 20.37 12.57
C ASN A 345 2.55 21.07 11.22
N ILE A 346 3.60 21.88 11.07
CA ILE A 346 3.88 22.63 9.85
C ILE A 346 5.31 22.39 9.38
N ILE A 347 5.46 22.13 8.09
CA ILE A 347 6.72 21.66 7.51
C ILE A 347 6.92 22.34 6.17
N ARG A 348 8.08 22.99 5.99
CA ARG A 348 8.52 23.39 4.66
C ARG A 348 9.05 22.14 3.96
N LEU A 349 8.28 21.56 3.04
CA LEU A 349 8.67 20.34 2.35
C LEU A 349 9.79 20.61 1.33
N GLU A 350 9.60 21.63 0.50
CA GLU A 350 10.52 22.00 -0.58
C GLU A 350 10.57 23.53 -0.72
N SER A 351 11.71 24.05 -1.17
CA SER A 351 11.90 25.47 -1.49
C SER A 351 12.72 25.61 -2.77
N ILE A 352 12.23 26.37 -3.75
CA ILE A 352 12.92 26.57 -5.03
C ILE A 352 13.07 28.06 -5.33
N CYS A 353 14.29 28.48 -5.68
CA CYS A 353 14.55 29.81 -6.21
C CYS A 353 14.06 29.93 -7.65
N ILE A 354 13.18 30.90 -7.91
CA ILE A 354 12.60 31.13 -9.23
C ILE A 354 13.19 32.34 -9.96
N ASN A 355 14.19 32.98 -9.37
CA ASN A 355 14.95 34.04 -10.00
C ASN A 355 15.71 33.51 -11.22
N SER A 356 15.93 34.39 -12.19
CA SER A 356 16.88 34.17 -13.27
C SER A 356 18.31 34.27 -12.73
N TRP A 357 19.25 33.62 -13.43
CA TRP A 357 20.65 33.51 -12.99
C TRP A 357 21.32 34.85 -12.68
N CYS A 358 21.09 35.90 -13.46
CA CYS A 358 21.66 37.21 -13.15
C CYS A 358 21.01 37.86 -11.92
N THR A 359 19.70 37.69 -11.71
CA THR A 359 19.00 38.23 -10.53
C THR A 359 19.40 37.49 -9.27
N GLU A 360 19.64 36.18 -9.37
CA GLU A 360 20.14 35.34 -8.27
C GLU A 360 21.51 35.80 -7.76
N ASN A 361 22.40 36.22 -8.67
CA ASN A 361 23.78 36.53 -8.37
C ASN A 361 24.09 38.02 -8.21
N ILE A 362 23.24 38.91 -8.75
CA ILE A 362 23.47 40.38 -8.74
C ILE A 362 22.47 41.09 -7.83
N SER A 363 21.24 40.59 -7.71
CA SER A 363 20.23 41.24 -6.87
C SER A 363 20.20 40.64 -5.48
N TYR A 364 19.99 41.47 -4.48
CA TYR A 364 19.63 40.99 -3.15
C TYR A 364 18.18 40.51 -3.10
N ASN A 365 17.36 40.67 -4.14
CA ASN A 365 15.92 40.44 -4.09
C ASN A 365 15.51 39.08 -4.68
N ASN A 366 15.75 38.01 -3.92
CA ASN A 366 15.43 36.66 -4.36
C ASN A 366 14.01 36.24 -3.97
N LYS A 367 13.28 35.67 -4.94
CA LYS A 367 11.98 35.05 -4.80
C LYS A 367 12.10 33.53 -4.74
N PHE A 368 11.45 32.95 -3.74
CA PHE A 368 11.39 31.52 -3.50
C PHE A 368 9.95 31.06 -3.48
N ILE A 369 9.70 29.90 -4.09
CA ILE A 369 8.46 29.17 -3.90
C ILE A 369 8.71 28.15 -2.80
N ASP A 370 8.00 28.30 -1.70
CA ASP A 370 7.96 27.32 -0.62
C ASP A 370 6.70 26.47 -0.74
N LEU A 371 6.85 25.16 -0.63
CA LEU A 371 5.75 24.21 -0.44
C LEU A 371 5.61 23.91 1.03
N ILE A 372 4.59 24.49 1.66
CA ILE A 372 4.31 24.34 3.07
C ILE A 372 3.29 23.23 3.26
N VAL A 373 3.59 22.28 4.13
CA VAL A 373 2.72 21.15 4.47
C VAL A 373 2.26 21.30 5.90
N LYS A 374 0.94 21.27 6.12
CA LYS A 374 0.31 21.23 7.43
C LYS A 374 -0.26 19.84 7.67
N ILE A 375 0.05 19.27 8.82
CA ILE A 375 -0.37 17.94 9.24
C ILE A 375 -1.27 18.11 10.46
N LYS A 376 -2.51 17.65 10.38
CA LYS A 376 -3.37 17.52 11.55
C LYS A 376 -3.57 16.04 11.84
N ARG A 377 -3.04 15.58 12.97
CA ARG A 377 -3.24 14.20 13.44
C ARG A 377 -4.60 14.10 14.12
N ASN A 378 -5.39 13.12 13.72
CA ASN A 378 -6.64 12.72 14.35
C ASN A 378 -6.37 11.46 15.18
N CYS A 379 -5.41 11.51 16.10
CA CYS A 379 -5.03 10.37 16.91
C CYS A 379 -6.28 9.73 17.56
N ARG A 380 -6.39 8.39 17.52
CA ARG A 380 -7.52 7.60 18.04
C ARG A 380 -8.82 7.67 17.23
N SER A 381 -8.82 8.30 16.06
CA SER A 381 -9.95 8.23 15.12
C SER A 381 -10.09 6.85 14.47
N ILE A 382 -9.06 6.02 14.45
CA ILE A 382 -9.14 4.64 13.96
C ILE A 382 -8.75 3.69 15.10
N MET A 383 -9.74 3.01 15.66
CA MET A 383 -9.62 2.11 16.82
C MET A 383 -9.57 0.66 16.34
N VAL A 384 -8.35 0.18 16.11
CA VAL A 384 -8.03 -1.14 15.55
C VAL A 384 -6.72 -1.64 16.21
N ASP A 385 -6.68 -2.90 16.66
CA ASP A 385 -5.52 -3.62 17.19
C ASP A 385 -4.46 -3.80 16.09
N ASP A 386 -3.21 -3.56 16.44
CA ASP A 386 -2.08 -3.61 15.49
C ASP A 386 -1.80 -5.03 15.01
N LYS A 387 -2.26 -6.07 15.72
CA LYS A 387 -2.10 -7.48 15.31
C LYS A 387 -2.69 -7.79 13.93
N TRP A 388 -3.70 -7.04 13.50
CA TRP A 388 -4.38 -7.23 12.21
C TRP A 388 -3.66 -6.56 11.04
N LYS A 389 -2.58 -5.80 11.28
CA LYS A 389 -1.73 -5.15 10.26
C LYS A 389 -2.50 -4.22 9.29
N ILE A 390 -3.68 -3.74 9.68
CA ILE A 390 -4.49 -2.82 8.88
C ILE A 390 -3.79 -1.45 8.80
N LYS A 391 -3.65 -0.90 7.59
CA LYS A 391 -3.07 0.44 7.39
C LYS A 391 -4.07 1.50 7.88
N LYS A 392 -3.61 2.38 8.75
CA LYS A 392 -4.38 3.50 9.31
C LYS A 392 -3.93 4.80 8.65
N VAL A 393 -4.88 5.61 8.18
CA VAL A 393 -4.64 6.98 7.70
C VAL A 393 -5.51 7.90 8.53
N ASP A 394 -4.97 8.29 9.68
CA ASP A 394 -5.63 9.11 10.70
C ASP A 394 -5.12 10.56 10.74
N CYS A 395 -4.69 11.09 9.59
CA CYS A 395 -4.21 12.46 9.50
C CYS A 395 -4.78 13.17 8.27
N ASN A 396 -5.06 14.47 8.43
CA ASN A 396 -5.30 15.36 7.32
C ASN A 396 -3.99 16.05 6.94
N ILE A 397 -3.65 15.96 5.66
CA ILE A 397 -2.44 16.56 5.11
C ILE A 397 -2.89 17.67 4.17
N HIS A 398 -2.36 18.87 4.36
CA HIS A 398 -2.67 20.04 3.55
C HIS A 398 -1.38 20.65 3.04
N MET A 399 -1.38 21.07 1.79
CA MET A 399 -0.24 21.76 1.17
C MET A 399 -0.65 23.16 0.71
N LYS A 400 0.27 24.11 0.84
CA LYS A 400 0.07 25.48 0.39
C LYS A 400 1.35 26.05 -0.20
N LEU A 401 1.22 26.71 -1.35
CA LEU A 401 2.31 27.41 -1.98
C LEU A 401 2.44 28.82 -1.37
N HIS A 402 3.66 29.20 -1.03
CA HIS A 402 4.00 30.52 -0.53
C HIS A 402 5.13 31.10 -1.37
N ILE A 403 4.94 32.32 -1.89
CA ILE A 403 6.03 33.06 -2.54
C ILE A 403 6.67 33.98 -1.51
N ASN A 404 7.91 33.66 -1.16
CA ASN A 404 8.71 34.47 -0.27
C ASN A 404 9.63 35.39 -1.09
N GLU A 405 9.58 36.69 -0.82
CA GLU A 405 10.50 37.68 -1.36
C GLU A 405 11.43 38.14 -0.24
N CYS A 406 12.73 37.90 -0.41
CA CYS A 406 13.69 38.19 0.63
C CYS A 406 14.91 38.92 0.07
N MET A 407 15.31 39.99 0.76
CA MET A 407 16.53 40.76 0.49
C MET A 407 17.80 40.02 0.95
N ARG A 408 18.01 38.78 0.51
CA ARG A 408 19.12 37.90 0.92
C ARG A 408 19.65 37.07 -0.25
N THR A 409 20.91 36.64 -0.16
CA THR A 409 21.50 35.71 -1.15
C THR A 409 20.81 34.34 -1.07
N LYS A 410 20.83 33.58 -2.18
CA LYS A 410 20.27 32.22 -2.22
C LYS A 410 20.78 31.37 -1.07
N ASN A 411 22.10 31.31 -0.86
CA ASN A 411 22.71 30.52 0.22
C ASN A 411 22.22 30.93 1.62
N ALA A 412 22.02 32.23 1.86
CA ALA A 412 21.51 32.72 3.14
C ALA A 412 20.04 32.36 3.37
N ILE A 413 19.19 32.43 2.34
CA ILE A 413 17.77 32.03 2.42
C ILE A 413 17.67 30.54 2.70
N VAL A 414 18.39 29.78 1.90
CA VAL A 414 18.55 28.34 1.99
C VAL A 414 18.97 27.93 3.41
N ASN A 415 19.94 28.58 4.04
CA ASN A 415 20.32 28.27 5.43
C ASN A 415 19.30 28.67 6.50
N ASN A 416 18.46 29.68 6.23
CA ASN A 416 17.45 30.17 7.18
C ASN A 416 16.11 29.44 7.07
N PHE A 417 15.72 29.03 5.87
CA PHE A 417 14.42 28.42 5.59
C PHE A 417 14.62 26.92 5.37
N LYS A 418 14.78 26.19 6.48
CA LYS A 418 15.11 24.76 6.52
C LYS A 418 13.98 23.93 5.89
N SER A 419 14.15 23.50 4.63
CA SER A 419 13.21 22.60 3.96
C SER A 419 13.58 21.13 4.21
N LEU A 420 12.58 20.26 4.41
CA LEU A 420 12.77 18.83 4.67
C LEU A 420 13.63 18.18 3.60
N ARG A 421 13.23 18.32 2.33
CA ARG A 421 13.89 17.69 1.17
C ARG A 421 15.32 18.15 0.90
N ARG A 422 15.80 19.17 1.61
CA ARG A 422 17.19 19.62 1.48
C ARG A 422 18.16 18.82 2.34
N TYR A 423 17.66 18.12 3.36
CA TYR A 423 18.47 17.25 4.19
C TYR A 423 18.55 15.85 3.56
N LYS A 424 19.63 15.13 3.85
CA LYS A 424 19.87 13.82 3.25
C LYS A 424 18.80 12.81 3.66
N ASN A 425 18.37 12.87 4.92
CA ASN A 425 17.36 12.01 5.52
C ASN A 425 16.51 12.80 6.54
N VAL A 426 15.44 12.18 7.06
CA VAL A 426 14.48 12.83 7.97
C VAL A 426 15.12 13.13 9.33
N GLU A 427 16.03 12.27 9.77
CA GLU A 427 16.75 12.41 11.04
C GLU A 427 17.60 13.69 11.07
N GLU A 428 18.42 13.91 10.04
CA GLU A 428 19.20 15.14 9.88
C GLU A 428 18.32 16.40 9.85
N TYR A 429 17.11 16.32 9.28
CA TYR A 429 16.16 17.44 9.30
C TYR A 429 15.61 17.71 10.70
N LEU A 430 15.21 16.65 11.42
CA LEU A 430 14.66 16.77 12.77
C LEU A 430 15.71 17.35 13.73
N ASP A 431 16.95 16.88 13.64
CA ASP A 431 18.08 17.41 14.41
C ASP A 431 18.31 18.90 14.11
N ALA A 432 18.33 19.27 12.83
CA ALA A 432 18.56 20.65 12.43
C ALA A 432 17.41 21.59 12.82
N THR A 433 16.18 21.08 12.99
CA THR A 433 15.00 21.87 13.37
C THR A 433 14.63 21.74 14.84
N ASN A 434 15.38 20.95 15.63
CA ASN A 434 15.07 20.62 17.02
C ASN A 434 13.64 20.05 17.21
N LYS A 435 13.14 19.30 16.23
CA LYS A 435 11.80 18.68 16.27
C LYS A 435 11.85 17.29 16.92
N HIS A 436 10.71 16.85 17.47
CA HIS A 436 10.63 15.56 18.18
C HIS A 436 10.75 14.35 17.23
N GLU A 437 11.50 13.33 17.67
CA GLU A 437 11.68 12.07 16.94
C GLU A 437 10.36 11.31 16.66
N ARG A 438 9.32 11.54 17.47
CA ARG A 438 7.97 10.99 17.28
C ARG A 438 7.31 11.38 15.95
N ASP A 439 7.86 12.37 15.25
CA ASP A 439 7.37 12.82 13.96
C ASP A 439 8.04 12.10 12.78
N LYS A 440 9.15 11.38 13.02
CA LYS A 440 9.94 10.67 11.99
C LYS A 440 9.09 9.73 11.16
N THR A 441 8.31 8.87 11.81
CA THR A 441 7.46 7.90 11.12
C THR A 441 6.49 8.59 10.17
N ILE A 442 5.75 9.62 10.61
CA ILE A 442 4.79 10.32 9.75
C ILE A 442 5.49 11.06 8.61
N LEU A 443 6.67 11.63 8.88
CA LEU A 443 7.46 12.32 7.87
C LEU A 443 7.94 11.39 6.77
N GLU A 444 8.60 10.30 7.15
CA GLU A 444 9.11 9.26 6.25
C GLU A 444 7.97 8.58 5.49
N ASN A 445 6.82 8.47 6.14
CA ASN A 445 5.69 7.76 5.60
C ASN A 445 4.89 8.61 4.62
N TYR A 446 4.42 9.77 5.07
CA TYR A 446 3.45 10.55 4.30
C TYR A 446 4.07 11.75 3.61
N ILE A 447 5.01 12.43 4.25
CA ILE A 447 5.39 13.80 3.87
C ILE A 447 6.49 13.81 2.81
N VAL A 448 7.51 12.96 2.96
CA VAL A 448 8.60 12.85 1.97
C VAL A 448 8.11 12.39 0.59
N ASN A 449 6.93 11.75 0.53
CA ASN A 449 6.35 11.16 -0.67
C ASN A 449 5.37 12.10 -1.40
N LEU A 450 5.09 13.30 -0.84
CA LEU A 450 4.19 14.26 -1.49
C LEU A 450 4.78 14.78 -2.82
N PRO A 451 3.97 15.27 -3.78
CA PRO A 451 4.50 15.82 -5.02
C PRO A 451 5.50 16.97 -4.79
N SER A 452 6.51 17.08 -5.65
CA SER A 452 7.43 18.24 -5.69
C SER A 452 6.74 19.49 -6.27
N ILE A 453 7.31 20.67 -6.00
CA ILE A 453 6.86 21.93 -6.61
C ILE A 453 6.87 21.80 -8.13
N PHE A 454 7.93 21.25 -8.73
CA PHE A 454 7.97 21.07 -10.18
C PHE A 454 6.84 20.19 -10.69
N GLN A 455 6.59 19.04 -10.06
CA GLN A 455 5.47 18.17 -10.44
C GLN A 455 4.13 18.91 -10.30
N ILE A 456 3.87 19.60 -9.19
CA ILE A 456 2.65 20.40 -8.99
C ILE A 456 2.44 21.41 -10.12
N PHE A 457 3.51 22.03 -10.61
CA PHE A 457 3.43 22.97 -11.73
C PHE A 457 3.25 22.27 -13.08
N MET A 458 3.72 21.03 -13.27
CA MET A 458 3.65 20.31 -14.55
C MET A 458 2.38 19.48 -14.74
N THR A 459 1.68 19.06 -13.69
CA THR A 459 0.40 18.33 -13.83
C THR A 459 -0.78 19.27 -14.11
N GLN A 460 -1.82 18.78 -14.81
CA GLN A 460 -2.99 19.59 -15.22
C GLN A 460 -3.79 20.17 -14.04
N SER A 461 -4.52 21.28 -14.29
CA SER A 461 -5.67 21.81 -13.54
C SER A 461 -5.47 22.34 -12.12
N LEU A 462 -4.26 22.30 -11.53
CA LEU A 462 -4.07 22.84 -10.18
C LEU A 462 -4.10 24.36 -10.13
N PHE A 463 -3.77 25.12 -11.19
CA PHE A 463 -3.73 26.58 -11.09
C PHE A 463 -5.07 27.19 -10.74
N ARG A 464 -6.16 26.70 -11.37
CA ARG A 464 -7.52 27.08 -11.01
C ARG A 464 -7.96 26.55 -9.64
N LYS A 465 -7.26 25.53 -9.11
CA LYS A 465 -7.43 25.03 -7.74
C LYS A 465 -6.56 25.79 -6.72
N ILE A 466 -5.48 26.45 -7.14
CA ILE A 466 -4.56 27.24 -6.32
C ILE A 466 -5.05 28.69 -6.21
N SER A 467 -5.60 29.23 -7.31
CA SER A 467 -6.20 30.56 -7.36
C SER A 467 -7.37 30.63 -8.35
N PHE A 468 -8.36 31.45 -8.01
CA PHE A 468 -9.48 31.80 -8.89
C PHE A 468 -9.26 33.15 -9.60
N GLU A 469 -8.17 33.87 -9.28
CA GLU A 469 -7.86 35.16 -9.88
C GLU A 469 -7.08 34.97 -11.17
N ASN A 470 -7.62 35.44 -12.30
CA ASN A 470 -6.97 35.29 -13.61
C ASN A 470 -5.54 35.85 -13.65
N ARG A 471 -5.27 36.92 -12.89
CA ARG A 471 -3.92 37.49 -12.76
C ARG A 471 -2.96 36.54 -12.03
N GLU A 472 -3.37 35.97 -10.90
CA GLU A 472 -2.56 34.99 -10.17
C GLU A 472 -2.38 33.70 -10.98
N ILE A 473 -3.37 33.30 -11.79
CA ILE A 473 -3.24 32.18 -12.72
C ILE A 473 -2.17 32.48 -13.78
N GLU A 474 -2.16 33.68 -14.35
CA GLU A 474 -1.15 34.07 -15.34
C GLU A 474 0.27 34.12 -14.71
N ASP A 475 0.37 34.57 -13.47
CA ASP A 475 1.61 34.52 -12.68
C ASP A 475 2.12 33.07 -12.51
N LEU A 476 1.23 32.14 -12.15
CA LEU A 476 1.55 30.71 -12.04
C LEU A 476 1.97 30.10 -13.38
N ARG A 477 1.35 30.52 -14.49
CA ARG A 477 1.75 30.11 -15.85
C ARG A 477 3.13 30.65 -16.21
N ASN A 478 3.44 31.89 -15.87
CA ASN A 478 4.77 32.45 -16.08
C ASN A 478 5.84 31.69 -15.30
N ILE A 479 5.56 31.30 -14.05
CA ILE A 479 6.43 30.42 -13.26
C ILE A 479 6.59 29.05 -13.94
N ARG A 480 5.50 28.44 -14.42
CA ARG A 480 5.57 27.17 -15.17
C ARG A 480 6.50 27.29 -16.37
N LYS A 481 6.37 28.35 -17.16
CA LYS A 481 7.23 28.58 -18.33
C LYS A 481 8.71 28.65 -17.94
N ILE A 482 9.05 29.27 -16.81
CA ILE A 482 10.41 29.28 -16.26
C ILE A 482 10.87 27.85 -15.92
N PHE A 483 10.02 27.04 -15.29
CA PHE A 483 10.33 25.65 -15.00
C PHE A 483 10.51 24.79 -16.26
N ILE A 484 9.62 24.94 -17.26
CA ILE A 484 9.75 24.27 -18.56
C ILE A 484 11.07 24.66 -19.21
N MET A 485 11.39 25.96 -19.25
CA MET A 485 12.66 26.46 -19.80
C MET A 485 13.88 25.80 -19.14
N LYS A 486 13.91 25.76 -17.80
CA LYS A 486 14.99 25.12 -17.03
C LYS A 486 15.10 23.62 -17.32
N TYR A 487 13.98 22.92 -17.41
CA TYR A 487 13.94 21.48 -17.70
C TYR A 487 14.37 21.15 -19.14
N LEU A 488 13.89 21.92 -20.12
CA LEU A 488 14.31 21.81 -21.51
C LEU A 488 15.82 22.08 -21.66
N LYS A 489 16.35 23.05 -20.92
CA LYS A 489 17.80 23.30 -20.86
C LYS A 489 18.58 22.09 -20.35
N LEU A 490 18.15 21.49 -19.23
CA LEU A 490 18.76 20.26 -18.71
C LEU A 490 18.72 19.13 -19.75
N MET A 491 17.61 18.98 -20.48
CA MET A 491 17.49 17.96 -21.54
C MET A 491 18.46 18.21 -22.70
N ASP A 492 18.69 19.47 -23.08
CA ASP A 492 19.65 19.85 -24.12
C ASP A 492 21.10 19.63 -23.67
N ASP A 493 21.40 20.02 -22.43
CA ASP A 493 22.71 19.81 -21.79
C ASP A 493 23.00 18.31 -21.56
N PHE A 494 21.98 17.45 -21.42
CA PHE A 494 22.14 15.99 -21.39
C PHE A 494 22.51 15.39 -22.75
N ASP A 495 21.98 15.95 -23.84
CA ASP A 495 22.33 15.53 -25.21
C ASP A 495 23.79 15.93 -25.53
N SER A 496 24.18 17.14 -25.11
CA SER A 496 25.42 17.80 -25.50
C SER A 496 26.60 17.66 -24.53
N SER A 497 26.40 17.38 -23.23
CA SER A 497 27.48 17.34 -22.23
C SER A 497 27.91 15.92 -21.80
N GLU A 498 29.12 15.83 -21.27
CA GLU A 498 29.68 14.64 -20.59
C GLU A 498 29.40 14.63 -19.07
N SER A 499 28.84 15.71 -18.50
CA SER A 499 28.76 15.88 -17.04
C SER A 499 27.69 15.04 -16.34
N ILE A 500 26.70 14.53 -17.07
CA ILE A 500 25.63 13.69 -16.52
C ILE A 500 25.90 12.24 -16.91
N GLN A 501 25.86 11.33 -15.94
CA GLN A 501 26.11 9.92 -16.20
C GLN A 501 25.02 9.33 -17.11
N LYS A 502 25.40 9.00 -18.34
CA LYS A 502 24.51 8.36 -19.34
C LYS A 502 24.34 6.88 -19.03
N THR A 503 23.62 6.59 -17.95
CA THR A 503 23.16 5.23 -17.64
C THR A 503 22.06 4.83 -18.64
N GLU A 504 21.92 3.53 -18.91
CA GLU A 504 20.84 3.01 -19.77
C GLU A 504 19.46 3.50 -19.32
N TRP A 505 19.24 3.52 -18.00
CA TRP A 505 18.03 4.01 -17.36
C TRP A 505 17.75 5.49 -17.69
N ASN A 506 18.73 6.38 -17.50
CA ASN A 506 18.58 7.81 -17.76
C ASN A 506 18.44 8.10 -19.27
N SER A 507 19.19 7.39 -20.10
CA SER A 507 19.13 7.53 -21.56
C SER A 507 17.78 7.11 -22.13
N ASN A 508 17.19 6.01 -21.63
CA ASN A 508 15.85 5.59 -22.04
C ASN A 508 14.79 6.60 -21.59
N ALA A 509 14.83 7.04 -20.34
CA ALA A 509 13.90 8.05 -19.82
C ALA A 509 13.97 9.37 -20.61
N TYR A 510 15.19 9.82 -20.93
CA TYR A 510 15.43 10.96 -21.80
C TYR A 510 14.83 10.77 -23.20
N ALA A 511 15.05 9.61 -23.83
CA ALA A 511 14.54 9.30 -25.15
C ALA A 511 12.99 9.34 -25.19
N ILE A 512 12.33 8.84 -24.15
CA ILE A 512 10.87 8.92 -23.99
C ILE A 512 10.40 10.37 -23.93
N SER A 513 10.97 11.18 -23.02
CA SER A 513 10.59 12.59 -22.87
C SER A 513 10.90 13.40 -24.14
N ARG A 514 12.02 13.14 -24.81
CA ARG A 514 12.36 13.77 -26.10
C ARG A 514 11.39 13.35 -27.20
N SER A 515 11.02 12.07 -27.26
CA SER A 515 10.05 11.57 -28.24
C SER A 515 8.67 12.20 -28.03
N PHE A 516 8.26 12.43 -26.77
CA PHE A 516 7.03 13.16 -26.47
C PHE A 516 7.06 14.56 -27.09
N ILE A 517 8.13 15.32 -26.84
CA ILE A 517 8.29 16.69 -27.37
C ILE A 517 8.23 16.67 -28.91
N LYS A 518 9.01 15.78 -29.55
CA LYS A 518 9.07 15.69 -31.02
C LYS A 518 7.71 15.35 -31.64
N LYS A 519 7.02 14.32 -31.11
CA LYS A 519 5.77 13.82 -31.68
C LYS A 519 4.59 14.76 -31.47
N LYS A 520 4.51 15.42 -30.31
CA LYS A 520 3.35 16.26 -29.97
C LYS A 520 3.44 17.67 -30.54
N PHE A 521 4.65 18.21 -30.69
CA PHE A 521 4.87 19.58 -31.13
C PHE A 521 5.55 19.67 -32.50
N ASN A 522 5.67 18.54 -33.23
CA ASN A 522 6.35 18.45 -34.54
C ASN A 522 7.72 19.13 -34.54
N PHE A 523 8.46 18.97 -33.44
CA PHE A 523 9.69 19.70 -33.20
C PHE A 523 10.89 18.98 -33.84
N GLU A 524 11.55 19.62 -34.82
CA GLU A 524 12.70 19.06 -35.56
C GLU A 524 14.04 19.78 -35.28
N GLY A 525 14.08 20.78 -34.40
CA GLY A 525 15.26 21.62 -34.13
C GLY A 525 16.09 21.28 -32.88
N ASN A 526 17.05 22.16 -32.56
CA ASN A 526 17.72 22.19 -31.25
C ASN A 526 16.81 22.92 -30.25
N ILE A 527 16.55 22.29 -29.10
CA ILE A 527 15.59 22.73 -28.07
C ILE A 527 15.82 24.19 -27.64
N MET A 528 17.06 24.67 -27.67
CA MET A 528 17.43 26.05 -27.32
C MET A 528 17.01 27.11 -28.35
N HIS A 529 16.94 26.79 -29.64
CA HIS A 529 16.76 27.80 -30.70
C HIS A 529 15.31 28.22 -30.95
N GLU A 530 14.33 27.39 -30.57
CA GLU A 530 12.88 27.70 -30.68
C GLU A 530 12.19 27.73 -29.30
N ALA A 531 12.99 27.82 -28.23
CA ALA A 531 12.56 27.62 -26.85
C ALA A 531 11.31 28.41 -26.48
N SER A 532 11.16 29.67 -26.91
CA SER A 532 10.00 30.48 -26.54
C SER A 532 8.67 29.96 -27.09
N ASN A 533 8.64 29.47 -28.33
CA ASN A 533 7.42 28.94 -28.93
C ASN A 533 7.08 27.58 -28.31
N LEU A 534 8.07 26.69 -28.22
CA LEU A 534 7.92 25.38 -27.59
C LEU A 534 7.49 25.49 -26.11
N ILE A 535 8.05 26.43 -25.34
CA ILE A 535 7.65 26.68 -23.94
C ILE A 535 6.18 27.10 -23.86
N ASN A 536 5.74 27.99 -24.76
CA ASN A 536 4.35 28.44 -24.78
C ASN A 536 3.39 27.32 -25.21
N GLU A 537 3.77 26.49 -26.17
CA GLU A 537 2.99 25.32 -26.59
C GLU A 537 2.91 24.27 -25.49
N LEU A 538 4.00 23.98 -24.79
CA LEU A 538 4.01 23.08 -23.63
C LEU A 538 3.14 23.63 -22.49
N ASP A 539 3.23 24.92 -22.14
CA ASP A 539 2.35 25.50 -21.12
C ASP A 539 0.86 25.41 -21.52
N ASN A 540 0.53 25.73 -22.77
CA ASN A 540 -0.84 25.61 -23.28
C ASN A 540 -1.33 24.16 -23.24
N TYR A 541 -0.50 23.22 -23.67
CA TYR A 541 -0.80 21.80 -23.63
C TYR A 541 -1.02 21.32 -22.19
N LEU A 542 -0.12 21.62 -21.25
CA LEU A 542 -0.25 21.23 -19.85
C LEU A 542 -1.44 21.91 -19.14
N MET A 543 -1.90 23.08 -19.62
CA MET A 543 -3.15 23.69 -19.15
C MET A 543 -4.40 22.93 -19.63
N GLN A 544 -4.34 22.30 -20.81
CA GLN A 544 -5.51 21.71 -21.49
C GLN A 544 -5.58 20.18 -21.42
N SER A 545 -4.45 19.49 -21.25
CA SER A 545 -4.34 18.04 -21.38
C SER A 545 -4.98 17.29 -20.21
N SER A 546 -6.06 16.55 -20.48
CA SER A 546 -6.69 15.61 -19.54
C SER A 546 -5.99 14.25 -19.45
N ASP A 547 -4.89 14.06 -20.17
CA ASP A 547 -4.22 12.77 -20.30
C ASP A 547 -2.99 12.71 -19.37
N GLU A 548 -3.14 12.00 -18.25
CA GLU A 548 -2.08 11.83 -17.24
C GLU A 548 -0.88 11.02 -17.77
N GLU A 549 -1.09 10.12 -18.74
CA GLU A 549 -0.04 9.28 -19.32
C GLU A 549 0.90 10.11 -20.21
N GLU A 550 0.35 11.08 -20.93
CA GLU A 550 1.12 11.99 -21.76
C GLU A 550 1.97 12.96 -20.92
N VAL A 551 1.41 13.50 -19.84
CA VAL A 551 2.17 14.31 -18.86
C VAL A 551 3.26 13.49 -18.19
N TYR A 552 2.97 12.23 -17.85
CA TYR A 552 3.96 11.33 -17.29
C TYR A 552 5.12 11.05 -18.25
N SER A 553 4.84 10.92 -19.55
CA SER A 553 5.87 10.76 -20.59
C SER A 553 6.79 11.98 -20.68
N PHE A 554 6.26 13.19 -20.56
CA PHE A 554 7.06 14.41 -20.47
C PHE A 554 7.96 14.44 -19.21
N LEU A 555 7.42 13.99 -18.07
CA LEU A 555 8.12 13.94 -16.79
C LEU A 555 9.04 12.72 -16.60
N LYS A 556 9.12 11.81 -17.59
CA LYS A 556 9.86 10.55 -17.45
C LYS A 556 11.34 10.79 -17.09
N PHE A 557 12.00 11.73 -17.75
CA PHE A 557 13.40 12.06 -17.46
C PHE A 557 13.57 12.71 -16.08
N TYR A 558 12.70 13.65 -15.70
CA TYR A 558 12.67 14.19 -14.32
C TYR A 558 12.53 13.08 -13.26
N ASN A 559 11.60 12.15 -13.46
CA ASN A 559 11.35 11.05 -12.54
C ASN A 559 12.53 10.06 -12.47
N ALA A 560 13.28 9.88 -13.56
CA ALA A 560 14.47 9.04 -13.58
C ALA A 560 15.63 9.67 -12.78
N LEU A 561 15.89 10.96 -12.97
CA LEU A 561 16.96 11.66 -12.25
C LEU A 561 16.65 11.82 -10.76
N SER A 562 15.38 12.01 -10.39
CA SER A 562 14.99 12.21 -8.98
C SER A 562 15.13 10.96 -8.10
N ILE A 563 15.37 9.76 -8.65
CA ILE A 563 15.65 8.54 -7.85
C ILE A 563 17.13 8.16 -7.77
N THR A 564 18.00 8.82 -8.52
CA THR A 564 19.44 8.56 -8.54
C THR A 564 20.22 9.70 -7.88
N ASN A 565 21.55 9.54 -7.78
CA ASN A 565 22.43 10.62 -7.35
C ASN A 565 22.43 11.80 -8.34
N ASP A 566 21.92 11.60 -9.56
CA ASP A 566 21.79 12.63 -10.59
C ASP A 566 20.70 13.66 -10.27
N LYS A 567 19.91 13.46 -9.18
CA LYS A 567 19.00 14.47 -8.63
C LYS A 567 19.70 15.82 -8.39
N TYR A 568 21.00 15.80 -8.09
CA TYR A 568 21.79 17.02 -7.93
C TYR A 568 21.74 17.93 -9.17
N GLU A 569 21.64 17.38 -10.37
CA GLU A 569 21.50 18.19 -11.59
C GLU A 569 20.13 18.90 -11.62
N LEU A 570 19.03 18.23 -11.26
CA LEU A 570 17.73 18.88 -11.12
C LEU A 570 17.79 20.08 -10.15
N PHE A 571 18.54 19.94 -9.06
CA PHE A 571 18.76 21.03 -8.10
C PHE A 571 19.60 22.17 -8.70
N LYS A 572 20.69 21.86 -9.41
CA LYS A 572 21.58 22.83 -10.06
C LYS A 572 20.87 23.68 -11.10
N TYR A 573 19.98 23.09 -11.90
CA TYR A 573 19.14 23.83 -12.87
C TYR A 573 17.97 24.57 -12.21
N GLY A 574 17.77 24.43 -10.89
CA GLY A 574 16.68 25.07 -10.16
C GLY A 574 15.30 24.52 -10.56
N ILE A 575 15.26 23.22 -10.89
CA ILE A 575 14.05 22.45 -11.21
C ILE A 575 13.47 21.86 -9.92
N THR A 576 14.30 21.45 -8.96
CA THR A 576 13.86 20.97 -7.63
C THR A 576 14.66 21.62 -6.51
N GLY A 577 14.07 21.66 -5.31
CA GLY A 577 14.72 22.01 -4.05
C GLY A 577 15.16 20.77 -3.25
N ASP A 578 15.10 19.59 -3.88
CA ASP A 578 15.33 18.29 -3.25
C ASP A 578 16.78 17.79 -3.46
N LEU A 579 17.43 17.42 -2.36
CA LEU A 579 18.75 16.78 -2.29
C LEU A 579 18.72 15.50 -1.44
N SER A 580 17.52 15.04 -1.07
CA SER A 580 17.31 13.91 -0.17
C SER A 580 17.51 12.55 -0.86
N ILE A 581 17.78 11.53 -0.05
CA ILE A 581 17.92 10.13 -0.50
C ILE A 581 16.91 9.18 0.17
N TYR A 582 15.73 9.69 0.54
CA TYR A 582 14.73 8.92 1.31
C TYR A 582 14.40 7.55 0.66
N PRO A 583 14.42 6.43 1.42
CA PRO A 583 14.07 5.11 0.90
C PRO A 583 12.67 5.06 0.27
N ASN A 584 11.68 5.68 0.93
CA ASN A 584 10.28 5.65 0.51
C ASN A 584 9.99 6.51 -0.73
N PHE A 585 10.83 7.51 -1.02
CA PHE A 585 10.67 8.35 -2.21
C PHE A 585 10.87 7.56 -3.50
N LYS A 586 11.80 6.58 -3.48
CA LYS A 586 12.01 5.66 -4.62
C LYS A 586 10.76 4.82 -4.90
N ALA A 587 10.05 4.39 -3.86
CA ALA A 587 8.81 3.64 -3.98
C ALA A 587 7.67 4.49 -4.60
N THR A 588 7.57 5.77 -4.24
CA THR A 588 6.59 6.70 -4.85
C THR A 588 6.80 6.86 -6.35
N ILE A 589 8.04 7.06 -6.80
CA ILE A 589 8.33 7.19 -8.23
C ILE A 589 8.10 5.85 -8.95
N GLN A 590 8.29 4.72 -8.29
CA GLN A 590 7.95 3.39 -8.82
C GLN A 590 6.43 3.15 -8.86
N ALA A 591 5.66 3.71 -7.94
CA ALA A 591 4.19 3.70 -7.99
C ALA A 591 3.66 4.56 -9.15
N VAL A 592 4.26 5.74 -9.39
CA VAL A 592 3.98 6.56 -10.59
C VAL A 592 4.35 5.78 -11.86
N LYS A 593 5.44 4.99 -11.88
CA LYS A 593 5.78 4.12 -13.03
C LYS A 593 4.71 3.08 -13.36
N ASN A 594 3.86 2.72 -12.39
CA ASN A 594 2.82 1.71 -12.57
C ASN A 594 1.42 2.32 -12.78
N ASN A 595 1.30 3.65 -12.94
CA ASN A 595 0.01 4.37 -13.03
C ASN A 595 -0.90 4.17 -11.80
N GLU A 596 -0.33 3.99 -10.60
CA GLU A 596 -1.10 3.65 -9.39
C GLU A 596 -1.46 4.85 -8.50
N ILE A 597 -1.24 6.09 -8.95
CA ILE A 597 -1.58 7.29 -8.15
C ILE A 597 -2.85 7.93 -8.72
N ILE A 598 -3.91 7.95 -7.90
CA ILE A 598 -5.17 8.65 -8.18
C ILE A 598 -5.12 10.01 -7.46
N ILE A 599 -5.28 11.12 -8.19
CA ILE A 599 -5.46 12.47 -7.60
C ILE A 599 -6.95 12.79 -7.64
N SER A 600 -7.65 12.65 -6.51
CA SER A 600 -9.07 12.96 -6.40
C SER A 600 -9.34 14.48 -6.27
N ASN A 601 -10.46 14.93 -6.86
CA ASN A 601 -10.93 16.32 -6.85
C ASN A 601 -12.27 16.45 -6.12
N GLU A 602 -12.35 17.22 -5.02
CA GLU A 602 -13.62 17.73 -4.48
C GLU A 602 -13.43 19.15 -3.89
N GLY A 603 -14.44 20.04 -4.01
CA GLY A 603 -14.26 21.49 -3.94
C GLY A 603 -15.23 22.33 -3.07
N ILE A 604 -15.20 23.66 -3.34
CA ILE A 604 -16.16 24.79 -3.11
C ILE A 604 -16.51 25.13 -1.63
N SER A 605 -16.21 26.34 -1.11
CA SER A 605 -17.04 27.55 -1.30
C SER A 605 -16.38 28.88 -0.85
N GLN A 606 -17.11 29.97 -1.08
CA GLN A 606 -16.72 31.37 -1.26
C GLN A 606 -16.52 32.16 0.06
N GLY A 607 -15.66 33.18 -0.03
CA GLY A 607 -15.55 34.25 0.97
C GLY A 607 -14.49 35.25 0.54
N SER A 608 -14.88 36.49 0.29
CA SER A 608 -14.04 37.61 -0.10
C SER A 608 -13.82 38.55 1.08
N ALA A 609 -12.61 39.10 1.24
CA ALA A 609 -12.39 40.52 1.51
C ALA A 609 -10.91 40.85 1.74
N ILE A 610 -10.42 41.77 0.90
CA ILE A 610 -9.54 42.92 1.20
C ILE A 610 -8.09 42.63 1.63
N CYS A 611 -7.16 43.12 0.80
CA CYS A 611 -6.15 44.06 1.28
C CYS A 611 -5.57 44.88 0.12
N THR A 612 -6.30 45.95 -0.22
CA THR A 612 -5.80 47.16 -0.87
C THR A 612 -4.83 47.88 0.09
N ALA A 613 -3.52 47.65 -0.03
CA ALA A 613 -2.52 48.52 0.59
C ALA A 613 -1.11 48.26 0.02
N SER A 614 -0.87 48.77 -1.19
CA SER A 614 0.45 49.16 -1.71
C SER A 614 0.22 49.86 -3.06
N LEU A 615 -0.61 50.90 -3.09
CA LEU A 615 -0.20 52.31 -3.03
C LEU A 615 0.97 52.66 -3.97
N ILE A 616 0.61 53.43 -5.00
CA ILE A 616 1.22 54.73 -5.29
C ILE A 616 2.72 54.68 -5.59
N ILE A 617 3.05 54.54 -6.87
CA ILE A 617 3.86 55.45 -7.70
C ILE A 617 3.61 54.93 -9.13
N LEU A 618 2.60 55.45 -9.82
CA LEU A 618 2.41 55.35 -11.29
C LEU A 618 1.19 56.16 -11.77
N ALA A 619 0.65 57.05 -10.93
CA ALA A 619 -0.40 58.00 -11.30
C ALA A 619 0.20 59.41 -11.47
N THR A 620 1.21 59.52 -12.33
CA THR A 620 1.55 60.80 -12.97
C THR A 620 2.03 60.54 -14.39
N GLY A 621 1.15 60.84 -15.36
CA GLY A 621 1.55 61.49 -16.61
C GLY A 621 1.95 60.60 -17.79
N ASN A 622 0.98 60.27 -18.65
CA ASN A 622 0.96 60.66 -20.06
C ASN A 622 2.30 60.81 -20.83
N ILE A 623 3.16 59.79 -20.89
CA ILE A 623 4.27 59.73 -21.87
C ILE A 623 4.35 58.33 -22.52
N PHE A 624 3.22 57.85 -23.06
CA PHE A 624 3.18 56.63 -23.89
C PHE A 624 2.54 56.87 -25.27
N LYS A 625 2.62 58.12 -25.77
CA LYS A 625 2.13 58.50 -27.10
C LYS A 625 3.20 58.97 -28.10
N SER A 626 4.48 58.95 -27.74
CA SER A 626 5.55 59.23 -28.71
C SER A 626 6.78 58.38 -28.42
N ILE A 627 6.91 57.27 -29.14
CA ILE A 627 8.09 56.90 -29.93
C ILE A 627 7.68 55.66 -30.72
N PHE A 628 7.23 55.94 -31.94
CA PHE A 628 7.22 55.01 -33.06
C PHE A 628 8.63 54.43 -33.22
N ILE A 629 8.77 53.10 -33.10
CA ILE A 629 9.91 52.37 -33.64
C ILE A 629 9.51 51.95 -35.05
N PRO A 630 10.09 52.56 -36.10
CA PRO A 630 10.81 51.77 -37.08
C PRO A 630 11.94 52.58 -37.73
N LYS A 631 13.13 52.61 -37.12
CA LYS A 631 14.36 53.12 -37.78
C LYS A 631 15.69 52.80 -37.06
N LEU A 632 15.79 51.65 -36.39
CA LEU A 632 17.01 51.24 -35.68
C LEU A 632 17.63 49.93 -36.20
N PHE A 633 17.39 49.61 -37.48
CA PHE A 633 17.99 48.42 -38.12
C PHE A 633 19.00 48.71 -39.23
N ASN A 634 19.29 49.97 -39.55
CA ASN A 634 20.34 50.32 -40.50
C ASN A 634 21.20 51.43 -39.90
N TYR A 635 22.29 51.06 -39.22
CA TYR A 635 23.62 51.64 -39.43
C TYR A 635 24.64 50.83 -38.63
N THR A 636 25.52 50.19 -39.38
CA THR A 636 26.70 49.46 -38.93
C THR A 636 27.65 50.34 -38.12
N LEU A 637 27.99 49.88 -36.91
CA LEU A 637 29.37 49.54 -36.55
C LEU A 637 30.46 50.44 -37.18
N PHE A 638 30.68 51.61 -36.58
CA PHE A 638 32.01 52.17 -36.35
C PHE A 638 31.90 53.15 -35.17
N LEU A 639 32.89 53.10 -34.27
CA LEU A 639 33.08 53.91 -33.05
C LEU A 639 32.68 53.23 -31.72
N SER A 640 33.63 52.43 -31.24
CA SER A 640 34.18 52.46 -29.87
C SER A 640 33.52 53.42 -28.87
N GLY A 641 32.94 52.87 -27.79
CA GLY A 641 32.65 53.64 -26.58
C GLY A 641 31.84 52.88 -25.51
N PRO A 642 32.09 53.08 -24.19
CA PRO A 642 31.38 52.45 -23.08
C PRO A 642 29.88 52.80 -22.98
N ALA A 643 29.38 53.70 -23.83
CA ALA A 643 28.01 54.21 -23.79
C ALA A 643 26.95 53.25 -24.38
N PHE A 644 27.35 52.21 -25.09
CA PHE A 644 26.41 51.18 -25.60
C PHE A 644 26.01 50.18 -24.51
N PHE A 645 26.86 49.98 -23.49
CA PHE A 645 26.57 49.16 -22.32
C PHE A 645 25.58 49.84 -21.35
N SER A 646 25.46 51.18 -21.35
CA SER A 646 24.62 51.90 -20.40
C SER A 646 23.14 52.03 -20.78
N ILE A 647 22.73 51.66 -22.01
CA ILE A 647 21.33 51.79 -22.48
C ILE A 647 20.68 50.42 -22.75
N ILE A 648 21.45 49.41 -23.14
CA ILE A 648 20.98 48.02 -23.32
C ILE A 648 20.85 47.28 -21.97
N VAL A 649 21.72 47.59 -21.00
CA VAL A 649 21.65 46.99 -19.66
C VAL A 649 20.40 47.44 -18.91
N PRO A 650 19.95 48.71 -18.91
CA PRO A 650 18.67 49.10 -18.34
C PRO A 650 17.45 48.47 -19.02
N THR A 651 17.45 48.29 -20.35
CA THR A 651 16.29 47.66 -21.04
C THR A 651 16.23 46.14 -20.82
N LEU A 652 17.38 45.47 -20.72
CA LEU A 652 17.45 44.09 -20.24
C LEU A 652 17.09 43.99 -18.75
N ILE A 653 17.50 44.94 -17.90
CA ILE A 653 17.12 45.05 -16.48
C ILE A 653 15.62 45.31 -16.31
N ILE A 654 14.98 46.07 -17.22
CA ILE A 654 13.53 46.33 -17.22
C ILE A 654 12.76 45.07 -17.63
N GLY A 655 13.27 44.27 -18.57
CA GLY A 655 12.73 42.93 -18.88
C GLY A 655 12.98 41.90 -17.76
N PHE A 656 14.13 41.98 -17.08
CA PHE A 656 14.51 41.11 -15.95
C PHE A 656 13.76 41.43 -14.64
N ASN A 657 13.32 42.67 -14.46
CA ASN A 657 12.52 43.10 -13.30
C ASN A 657 11.04 42.73 -13.40
N MET A 658 10.55 42.27 -14.55
CA MET A 658 9.14 41.89 -14.71
C MET A 658 8.75 40.71 -13.81
N THR A 659 9.55 39.65 -13.74
CA THR A 659 9.30 38.53 -12.81
C THR A 659 9.31 38.97 -11.34
N CYS A 660 10.09 40.01 -11.00
CA CYS A 660 10.13 40.60 -9.67
C CYS A 660 8.88 41.44 -9.35
N THR A 661 8.28 42.14 -10.31
CA THR A 661 7.10 43.01 -10.08
C THR A 661 5.74 42.31 -10.25
N PHE A 662 5.66 41.18 -10.94
CA PHE A 662 4.37 40.50 -11.18
C PHE A 662 3.93 39.61 -10.00
N LEU A 663 4.85 38.93 -9.32
CA LEU A 663 4.51 37.91 -8.33
C LEU A 663 4.15 38.50 -6.97
N LYS A 664 2.91 38.28 -6.53
CA LYS A 664 2.45 38.57 -5.17
C LYS A 664 3.22 37.73 -4.15
N SER A 665 3.89 38.40 -3.20
CA SER A 665 4.53 37.76 -2.05
C SER A 665 3.46 37.37 -1.03
N GLY A 666 3.61 36.20 -0.41
CA GLY A 666 2.66 35.62 0.53
C GLY A 666 2.06 34.30 0.05
N TYR A 667 1.04 33.86 0.77
CA TYR A 667 0.32 32.63 0.46
C TYR A 667 -0.66 32.81 -0.70
N TYR A 668 -0.69 31.83 -1.61
CA TYR A 668 -1.82 31.69 -2.54
C TYR A 668 -3.10 31.37 -1.77
N LYS A 669 -4.25 31.78 -2.29
CA LYS A 669 -5.51 31.72 -1.53
C LYS A 669 -5.88 30.30 -1.11
N ASN A 670 -5.80 29.35 -2.03
CA ASN A 670 -6.34 28.02 -1.82
C ASN A 670 -5.32 27.04 -1.23
N VAL A 671 -5.84 26.02 -0.53
CA VAL A 671 -5.08 24.93 0.07
C VAL A 671 -5.31 23.66 -0.75
N ILE A 672 -4.26 22.88 -0.96
CA ILE A 672 -4.33 21.56 -1.61
C ILE A 672 -4.44 20.51 -0.50
N LYS A 673 -5.61 19.90 -0.31
CA LYS A 673 -5.76 18.76 0.61
C LYS A 673 -5.23 17.50 -0.06
N ILE A 674 -4.45 16.70 0.67
CA ILE A 674 -3.94 15.41 0.25
C ILE A 674 -4.49 14.33 1.16
N GLU A 675 -5.03 13.28 0.56
CA GLU A 675 -5.45 12.08 1.26
C GLU A 675 -4.29 11.10 1.31
N GLY A 676 -3.80 10.79 2.52
CA GLY A 676 -2.66 9.88 2.70
C GLY A 676 -2.91 8.43 2.28
N LYS A 677 -4.13 8.11 1.81
CA LYS A 677 -4.54 6.77 1.37
C LYS A 677 -3.87 6.37 0.05
N ASP A 678 -3.69 7.33 -0.86
CA ASP A 678 -3.09 7.16 -2.20
C ASP A 678 -1.57 7.31 -2.20
N ILE A 679 -0.98 7.73 -1.08
CA ILE A 679 0.47 7.71 -0.87
C ILE A 679 0.83 6.25 -0.63
N ARG A 680 1.30 5.57 -1.70
CA ARG A 680 1.61 4.14 -1.69
C ARG A 680 2.75 3.83 -0.73
N PHE A 681 2.50 2.84 0.12
CA PHE A 681 3.48 2.22 1.02
C PHE A 681 3.56 0.77 0.63
N ASP A 682 4.59 0.42 -0.11
CA ASP A 682 5.11 -0.93 -0.08
C ASP A 682 6.56 -0.81 0.38
N LEU A 683 6.79 -1.08 1.67
CA LEU A 683 7.97 -1.88 2.01
C LEU A 683 7.51 -3.32 1.78
N VAL A 684 8.09 -3.96 0.77
CA VAL A 684 8.23 -5.42 0.77
C VAL A 684 9.09 -5.80 1.96
#